data_AF-A0A1H3YF50-F1
#
_entry.id   AF-A0A1H3YF50-F1
#
_cell.length_a   1.000
_cell.length_b   1.000
_cell.length_c   1.000
_cell.angle_alpha   90.00
_cell.angle_beta   90.00
_cell.angle_gamma   90.00
#
_symmetry.space_group_name_H-M   'P 1'
#
loop_
_entity.id
_entity.type
_entity.pdbx_description
1 polymer ?
#
loop_
_entity_poly.entity_id
_entity_poly.type
_entity_poly.pdbx_seq_one_letter_code
_entity_poly.pdbx_strand_id
1 'polypeptide(L)'
;MRIKNNDKTYFRAVCIVLFSLAFTGCTKDGLNEFGPGNATGKVVMVSLNVSLPPIEEPTSTSEYTTVKPFLRNENSSDSSFTVVLEREQRAATTRVSDGTTKLHNLWLFQFNEDGSMNGNPHKLSDTATAINDMLTIDVPLVVAENQTLYLLVLGPKLDYDMSGVRTLDELKKWSFDYLINVEGHTQSLITADDEVPLAGEVSGITVMDIDGGDHGLVEYNKPAGFVGGIAIKKLMARITFRYKLEVENYKLQGLKLLNVNSKVRLTNPEKNTGTDTYVTFEIDKFDTPDPNGFYSATWYVAQNCQGTVESIASENQRYYKVVNGVSSGSAPILGMQIEAWAYSTLTSATGEYAIYQMYIGNNNTNNFDVEPNHFYNLRTTINADINSAKNDERIRAYSVSQYVEFHASYNAEVIGGKFDATYNASSEKYDLDAAYEVRPIVVQTQGRMVEVGVYTDKSCTQHPTQSWLRLSSSSNYTDAYNNAKEPLDTYIKASTILPTQLKFYLYNDEYINDGEGNFPDPGADATKGKRSLYIKVTTTTNGDAGEALQTSHIFRLDQRAAIYLGRLGGERNGDGSYNMGLVYTRMSSRTTSRLLADVNPGTIRTGYARIKTAELLYGTDNMDNGKTATRHLAENTYNQNWVDAYVPIPQKDASGHVLLYQYQYPASTFSARACYDRNRDENGNGIIDEEEFKWYLPASNQLLGLCAAALPGLGGGTSTTEFITPSYNYCYFLTASGGKLTTPERTSGSDRCVRDVPPPSDTPY
;
A
#
# COMPACT_ATOMS: atom_id res chain seq x y z
N MET A 1 -90.89 41.75 -22.63
CA MET A 1 -90.12 41.63 -23.88
C MET A 1 -89.16 40.45 -23.72
N ARG A 2 -89.35 39.41 -24.55
CA ARG A 2 -88.50 38.26 -24.95
C ARG A 2 -87.33 37.79 -24.04
N ILE A 3 -87.38 36.54 -23.56
CA ILE A 3 -86.62 35.33 -24.04
C ILE A 3 -85.28 35.16 -23.25
N LYS A 4 -84.76 34.00 -22.80
CA LYS A 4 -84.78 32.59 -23.23
C LYS A 4 -84.35 31.65 -22.08
N ASN A 5 -84.84 30.41 -22.11
CA ASN A 5 -84.25 29.21 -21.49
C ASN A 5 -82.85 28.89 -22.03
N ASN A 6 -82.04 28.19 -21.21
CA ASN A 6 -81.56 26.85 -21.56
C ASN A 6 -80.78 26.17 -20.42
N ASP A 7 -81.25 24.97 -20.08
CA ASP A 7 -80.48 23.87 -19.50
C ASP A 7 -79.23 23.56 -20.33
N LYS A 8 -78.06 23.48 -19.67
CA LYS A 8 -76.89 22.62 -19.97
C LYS A 8 -75.65 23.11 -19.20
N THR A 9 -75.57 22.86 -17.89
CA THR A 9 -74.31 23.18 -17.17
C THR A 9 -73.99 22.34 -15.93
N TYR A 10 -74.73 21.25 -15.66
CA TYR A 10 -74.43 20.35 -14.54
C TYR A 10 -73.94 18.95 -14.92
N PHE A 11 -73.63 18.72 -16.21
CA PHE A 11 -73.02 17.46 -16.69
C PHE A 11 -71.55 17.60 -17.12
N ARG A 12 -70.92 18.77 -16.90
CA ARG A 12 -69.52 19.04 -17.29
C ARG A 12 -68.55 19.23 -16.12
N ALA A 13 -69.01 19.22 -14.87
CA ALA A 13 -68.14 19.37 -13.70
C ALA A 13 -67.73 18.03 -13.05
N VAL A 14 -68.38 16.90 -13.39
CA VAL A 14 -68.06 15.56 -12.84
C VAL A 14 -67.18 14.73 -13.79
N CYS A 15 -67.06 15.11 -15.06
CA CYS A 15 -66.18 14.40 -16.01
C CYS A 15 -64.73 14.93 -16.04
N ILE A 16 -64.41 16.03 -15.36
CA ILE A 16 -63.04 16.59 -15.35
C ILE A 16 -62.20 16.09 -14.17
N VAL A 17 -62.82 15.54 -13.12
CA VAL A 17 -62.08 14.94 -11.98
C VAL A 17 -61.69 13.47 -12.23
N LEU A 18 -62.29 12.80 -13.23
CA LEU A 18 -61.95 11.44 -13.64
C LEU A 18 -60.96 11.36 -14.83
N PHE A 19 -60.56 12.51 -15.40
CA PHE A 19 -59.63 12.57 -16.55
C PHE A 19 -58.24 13.14 -16.20
N SER A 20 -57.98 13.43 -14.93
CA SER A 20 -56.68 13.96 -14.45
C SER A 20 -55.75 12.90 -13.86
N LEU A 21 -56.10 11.61 -13.95
CA LEU A 21 -55.30 10.47 -13.47
C LEU A 21 -54.60 9.68 -14.60
N ALA A 22 -54.57 10.22 -15.83
CA ALA A 22 -54.00 9.54 -17.00
C ALA A 22 -52.77 10.26 -17.62
N PHE A 23 -52.13 11.18 -16.90
CA PHE A 23 -50.91 11.85 -17.35
C PHE A 23 -49.89 12.00 -16.22
N THR A 24 -49.44 10.88 -15.65
CA THR A 24 -48.07 10.79 -15.14
C THR A 24 -47.21 10.32 -16.30
N GLY A 25 -46.35 11.20 -16.78
CA GLY A 25 -45.60 11.03 -18.02
C GLY A 25 -44.79 9.73 -18.02
N CYS A 26 -45.00 8.93 -19.06
CA CYS A 26 -43.96 8.08 -19.60
C CYS A 26 -42.78 8.98 -19.93
N THR A 27 -41.71 8.93 -19.15
CA THR A 27 -40.38 9.17 -19.72
C THR A 27 -40.20 8.07 -20.76
N LYS A 28 -40.34 8.45 -22.04
CA LYS A 28 -39.80 7.65 -23.13
C LYS A 28 -38.29 7.67 -22.95
N ASP A 29 -37.78 6.69 -22.20
CA ASP A 29 -36.36 6.31 -22.29
C ASP A 29 -36.15 5.90 -23.74
N GLY A 30 -35.43 6.73 -24.48
CA GLY A 30 -34.98 6.36 -25.81
C GLY A 30 -34.07 5.16 -25.66
N LEU A 31 -34.53 3.98 -26.07
CA LEU A 31 -33.66 2.86 -26.36
C LEU A 31 -32.61 3.39 -27.35
N ASN A 32 -31.33 3.37 -26.97
CA ASN A 32 -30.26 3.59 -27.94
C ASN A 32 -30.31 2.43 -28.93
N GLU A 33 -30.96 2.66 -30.08
CA GLU A 33 -31.02 1.73 -31.20
C GLU A 33 -29.62 1.53 -31.79
N PHE A 34 -28.87 0.60 -31.21
CA PHE A 34 -27.82 -0.09 -31.95
C PHE A 34 -28.53 -1.14 -32.82
N GLY A 35 -28.40 -0.99 -34.15
CA GLY A 35 -29.14 -1.75 -35.16
C GLY A 35 -29.02 -3.28 -35.04
N PRO A 36 -29.82 -4.04 -35.80
CA PRO A 36 -29.91 -5.50 -35.69
C PRO A 36 -28.61 -6.15 -36.21
N GLY A 37 -27.60 -6.26 -35.35
CA GLY A 37 -26.41 -7.06 -35.60
C GLY A 37 -26.71 -8.54 -35.40
N ASN A 38 -26.41 -9.36 -36.42
CA ASN A 38 -26.38 -10.84 -36.46
C ASN A 38 -27.46 -11.63 -35.68
N ALA A 39 -28.68 -11.11 -35.55
CA ALA A 39 -29.81 -11.89 -35.06
C ALA A 39 -30.32 -12.84 -36.16
N THR A 40 -30.29 -14.15 -35.91
CA THR A 40 -30.79 -15.17 -36.86
C THR A 40 -32.28 -15.49 -36.68
N GLY A 41 -32.96 -14.92 -35.66
CA GLY A 41 -34.37 -15.18 -35.33
C GLY A 41 -35.24 -13.91 -35.22
N LYS A 42 -36.58 -14.08 -35.20
CA LYS A 42 -37.56 -12.99 -35.00
C LYS A 42 -37.39 -12.38 -33.60
N VAL A 43 -37.43 -11.05 -33.50
CA VAL A 43 -37.41 -10.32 -32.22
C VAL A 43 -38.82 -9.84 -31.88
N VAL A 44 -39.21 -9.97 -30.61
CA VAL A 44 -40.52 -9.54 -30.08
C VAL A 44 -40.32 -8.75 -28.78
N MET A 45 -41.22 -7.81 -28.50
CA MET A 45 -41.25 -7.05 -27.24
C MET A 45 -41.98 -7.86 -26.16
N VAL A 46 -41.33 -8.00 -25.00
CA VAL A 46 -41.85 -8.75 -23.85
C VAL A 46 -41.78 -7.90 -22.59
N SER A 47 -42.84 -7.90 -21.78
CA SER A 47 -42.84 -7.34 -20.43
C SER A 47 -42.28 -8.37 -19.44
N LEU A 48 -41.07 -8.14 -18.93
CA LEU A 48 -40.44 -8.97 -17.91
C LEU A 48 -40.76 -8.47 -16.51
N ASN A 49 -41.13 -9.39 -15.62
CA ASN A 49 -41.22 -9.12 -14.20
C ASN A 49 -39.87 -9.37 -13.54
N VAL A 50 -39.41 -8.39 -12.77
CA VAL A 50 -38.17 -8.41 -11.99
C VAL A 50 -38.53 -8.24 -10.53
N SER A 51 -37.96 -9.08 -9.66
CA SER A 51 -38.14 -8.99 -8.22
C SER A 51 -36.80 -8.81 -7.50
N LEU A 52 -36.83 -8.03 -6.42
CA LEU A 52 -35.73 -7.89 -5.49
C LEU A 52 -36.05 -8.81 -4.29
N PRO A 53 -35.36 -9.95 -4.13
CA PRO A 53 -35.62 -10.85 -3.02
C PRO A 53 -35.24 -10.18 -1.69
N PRO A 54 -35.81 -10.65 -0.57
CA PRO A 54 -35.48 -10.10 0.74
C PRO A 54 -33.99 -10.26 1.04
N ILE A 55 -33.48 -9.32 1.82
CA ILE A 55 -32.12 -9.32 2.31
C ILE A 55 -31.96 -10.41 3.38
N GLU A 56 -30.85 -11.12 3.34
CA GLU A 56 -30.52 -12.17 4.28
C GLU A 56 -29.78 -11.58 5.50
N GLU A 57 -30.19 -11.98 6.70
CA GLU A 57 -29.53 -11.60 7.95
C GLU A 57 -28.92 -12.83 8.62
N PRO A 58 -27.62 -12.80 8.97
CA PRO A 58 -26.96 -13.82 9.75
C PRO A 58 -27.73 -14.17 11.03
N THR A 59 -27.70 -15.45 11.41
CA THR A 59 -28.40 -15.93 12.61
C THR A 59 -27.41 -16.23 13.74
N SER A 60 -27.67 -15.70 14.93
CA SER A 60 -26.93 -16.10 16.13
C SER A 60 -27.34 -17.53 16.52
N THR A 61 -26.36 -18.41 16.71
CA THR A 61 -26.57 -19.84 17.04
C THR A 61 -26.66 -20.09 18.55
N SER A 62 -26.65 -19.06 19.40
CA SER A 62 -26.87 -19.23 20.84
C SER A 62 -28.33 -19.00 21.21
N GLU A 63 -28.94 -19.99 21.87
CA GLU A 63 -30.14 -19.83 22.69
C GLU A 63 -29.91 -18.82 23.83
N TYR A 64 -29.83 -17.53 23.52
CA TYR A 64 -30.17 -16.46 24.45
C TYR A 64 -31.56 -15.97 24.06
N THR A 65 -32.55 -16.79 24.43
CA THR A 65 -33.95 -16.42 24.42
C THR A 65 -34.15 -15.13 25.21
N THR A 66 -34.86 -14.18 24.59
CA THR A 66 -35.42 -12.96 25.20
C THR A 66 -34.41 -11.94 25.75
N VAL A 67 -34.51 -10.74 25.20
CA VAL A 67 -34.11 -9.47 25.82
C VAL A 67 -34.53 -9.47 27.29
N LYS A 68 -33.61 -9.80 28.20
CA LYS A 68 -33.67 -9.25 29.55
C LYS A 68 -33.13 -7.82 29.43
N PRO A 69 -33.87 -6.80 29.89
CA PRO A 69 -33.29 -5.48 29.99
C PRO A 69 -32.05 -5.63 30.89
N PHE A 70 -30.88 -5.24 30.40
CA PHE A 70 -29.67 -5.08 31.20
C PHE A 70 -29.90 -3.94 32.20
N LEU A 71 -30.79 -4.17 33.16
CA LEU A 71 -30.82 -3.42 34.41
C LEU A 71 -29.71 -4.00 35.27
N ARG A 72 -28.79 -3.12 35.69
CA ARG A 72 -27.74 -3.39 36.69
C ARG A 72 -28.23 -4.39 37.74
N ASN A 73 -27.73 -5.61 37.67
CA ASN A 73 -27.64 -6.49 38.81
C ASN A 73 -26.17 -6.84 38.97
N GLU A 74 -25.61 -6.39 40.08
CA GLU A 74 -24.19 -6.37 40.44
C GLU A 74 -23.55 -7.77 40.64
N ASN A 75 -24.01 -8.84 39.99
CA ASN A 75 -23.47 -10.19 40.18
C ASN A 75 -23.60 -11.10 38.94
N SER A 76 -23.18 -10.64 37.75
CA SER A 76 -22.92 -11.53 36.60
C SER A 76 -21.51 -11.34 36.06
N SER A 77 -20.66 -12.34 36.25
CA SER A 77 -19.22 -12.35 35.96
C SER A 77 -18.83 -12.79 34.54
N ASP A 78 -19.73 -12.93 33.57
CA ASP A 78 -19.51 -13.98 32.54
C ASP A 78 -19.23 -13.54 31.09
N SER A 79 -18.95 -12.27 30.77
CA SER A 79 -18.09 -11.94 29.60
C SER A 79 -17.74 -10.45 29.52
N SER A 80 -16.44 -10.16 29.51
CA SER A 80 -15.89 -8.80 29.46
C SER A 80 -15.79 -8.23 28.03
N PHE A 81 -15.97 -9.07 27.01
CA PHE A 81 -15.98 -8.71 25.59
C PHE A 81 -16.91 -9.67 24.83
N THR A 82 -17.93 -9.14 24.18
CA THR A 82 -18.92 -9.94 23.44
C THR A 82 -19.22 -9.35 22.07
N VAL A 83 -19.34 -10.20 21.06
CA VAL A 83 -19.83 -9.81 19.73
C VAL A 83 -21.17 -10.48 19.47
N VAL A 84 -22.20 -9.66 19.22
CA VAL A 84 -23.57 -10.12 18.99
C VAL A 84 -23.99 -9.74 17.57
N LEU A 85 -24.65 -10.66 16.88
CA LEU A 85 -25.34 -10.36 15.63
C LEU A 85 -26.75 -9.84 15.97
N GLU A 86 -27.01 -8.58 15.65
CA GLU A 86 -28.33 -7.98 15.80
C GLU A 86 -29.16 -8.26 14.55
N ARG A 87 -30.46 -8.51 14.74
CA ARG A 87 -31.42 -8.38 13.65
C ARG A 87 -31.87 -6.94 13.58
N GLU A 88 -32.04 -6.42 12.37
CA GLU A 88 -32.55 -5.07 12.21
C GLU A 88 -33.96 -5.03 12.84
N GLN A 89 -34.13 -4.20 13.87
CA GLN A 89 -35.41 -4.08 14.56
C GLN A 89 -36.37 -3.39 13.60
N ARG A 90 -37.07 -4.18 12.78
CA ARG A 90 -38.20 -3.67 12.00
C ARG A 90 -39.22 -3.18 13.01
N ALA A 91 -39.19 -1.89 13.34
CA ALA A 91 -40.37 -1.21 13.84
C ALA A 91 -41.49 -1.64 12.90
N ALA A 92 -42.61 -2.13 13.45
CA ALA A 92 -43.77 -2.48 12.64
C ALA A 92 -44.02 -1.28 11.71
N THR A 93 -43.61 -1.41 10.45
CA THR A 93 -43.59 -0.30 9.54
C THR A 93 -45.05 -0.02 9.24
N THR A 94 -45.62 0.95 9.95
CA THR A 94 -46.42 1.94 9.24
C THR A 94 -45.52 2.39 8.09
N ARG A 95 -45.91 1.99 6.88
CA ARG A 95 -45.23 2.21 5.60
C ARG A 95 -44.84 3.69 5.46
N VAL A 96 -43.61 4.05 5.83
CA VAL A 96 -43.06 5.40 5.63
C VAL A 96 -41.74 5.38 4.85
N SER A 97 -41.25 4.22 4.38
CA SER A 97 -40.47 4.22 3.14
C SER A 97 -41.46 4.28 1.99
N ASP A 98 -41.16 5.05 0.94
CA ASP A 98 -41.98 5.11 -0.28
C ASP A 98 -42.03 3.77 -1.04
N GLY A 99 -41.30 2.75 -0.56
CA GLY A 99 -41.24 1.41 -1.11
C GLY A 99 -40.50 1.37 -2.45
N THR A 100 -39.69 2.38 -2.77
CA THR A 100 -39.04 2.48 -4.08
C THR A 100 -37.54 2.19 -4.03
N THR A 101 -37.04 1.46 -5.02
CA THR A 101 -35.59 1.20 -5.22
C THR A 101 -35.20 1.64 -6.62
N LYS A 102 -34.24 2.57 -6.72
CA LYS A 102 -33.70 3.00 -8.01
C LYS A 102 -32.67 2.00 -8.51
N LEU A 103 -32.77 1.65 -9.78
CA LEU A 103 -31.86 0.76 -10.48
C LEU A 103 -31.17 1.57 -11.57
N HIS A 104 -29.85 1.54 -11.62
CA HIS A 104 -29.06 2.34 -12.56
C HIS A 104 -28.23 1.43 -13.48
N ASN A 105 -28.08 1.86 -14.73
CA ASN A 105 -27.26 1.16 -15.73
C ASN A 105 -27.67 -0.31 -15.90
N LEU A 106 -28.92 -0.55 -16.33
CA LEU A 106 -29.48 -1.89 -16.49
C LEU A 106 -29.02 -2.53 -17.80
N TRP A 107 -28.49 -3.75 -17.72
CA TRP A 107 -28.07 -4.56 -18.85
C TRP A 107 -28.81 -5.90 -18.87
N LEU A 108 -29.34 -6.25 -20.04
CA LEU A 108 -29.99 -7.54 -20.31
C LEU A 108 -29.19 -8.33 -21.32
N PHE A 109 -29.02 -9.61 -21.02
CA PHE A 109 -28.38 -10.58 -21.88
C PHE A 109 -29.31 -11.76 -22.11
N GLN A 110 -29.32 -12.26 -23.33
CA GLN A 110 -30.08 -13.43 -23.75
C GLN A 110 -29.12 -14.44 -24.35
N PHE A 111 -29.15 -15.67 -23.87
CA PHE A 111 -28.26 -16.75 -24.28
C PHE A 111 -29.06 -17.95 -24.79
N ASN A 112 -28.51 -18.64 -25.79
CA ASN A 112 -28.97 -19.95 -26.22
C ASN A 112 -28.70 -21.01 -25.12
N GLU A 113 -29.27 -22.19 -25.29
CA GLU A 113 -29.04 -23.34 -24.40
C GLU A 113 -27.54 -23.70 -24.25
N ASP A 114 -26.76 -23.55 -25.32
CA ASP A 114 -25.31 -23.79 -25.31
C ASP A 114 -24.49 -22.68 -24.64
N GLY A 115 -25.14 -21.61 -24.17
CA GLY A 115 -24.51 -20.46 -23.52
C GLY A 115 -23.96 -19.41 -24.49
N SER A 116 -24.10 -19.58 -25.80
CA SER A 116 -23.77 -18.54 -26.80
C SER A 116 -24.79 -17.39 -26.75
N MET A 117 -24.33 -16.17 -27.01
CA MET A 117 -25.22 -15.01 -27.07
C MET A 117 -26.29 -15.18 -28.15
N ASN A 118 -27.55 -14.94 -27.78
CA ASN A 118 -28.69 -14.92 -28.70
C ASN A 118 -29.21 -13.48 -28.82
N GLY A 119 -28.87 -12.82 -29.92
CA GLY A 119 -29.05 -11.37 -30.08
C GLY A 119 -27.84 -10.57 -29.57
N ASN A 120 -28.05 -9.30 -29.20
CA ASN A 120 -27.00 -8.42 -28.68
C ASN A 120 -27.30 -8.05 -27.22
N PRO A 121 -26.28 -7.82 -26.38
CA PRO A 121 -26.49 -7.25 -25.05
C PRO A 121 -27.23 -5.91 -25.14
N HIS A 122 -28.25 -5.72 -24.30
CA HIS A 122 -29.08 -4.52 -24.32
C HIS A 122 -28.86 -3.69 -23.05
N LYS A 123 -28.41 -2.43 -23.20
CA LYS A 123 -28.54 -1.43 -22.13
C LYS A 123 -29.97 -0.91 -22.15
N LEU A 124 -30.76 -1.29 -21.15
CA LEU A 124 -32.21 -1.07 -21.13
C LEU A 124 -32.60 0.33 -20.67
N SER A 125 -31.93 0.84 -19.64
CA SER A 125 -32.16 2.17 -19.10
C SER A 125 -30.98 2.61 -18.24
N ASP A 126 -30.77 3.92 -18.19
CA ASP A 126 -29.84 4.54 -17.24
C ASP A 126 -30.46 4.64 -15.84
N THR A 127 -31.80 4.66 -15.71
CA THR A 127 -32.50 4.68 -14.42
C THR A 127 -33.90 4.07 -14.51
N ALA A 128 -34.17 3.01 -13.75
CA ALA A 128 -35.50 2.43 -13.51
C ALA A 128 -35.85 2.51 -12.02
N THR A 129 -37.14 2.43 -11.67
CA THR A 129 -37.58 2.44 -10.27
C THR A 129 -38.46 1.22 -9.98
N ALA A 130 -37.98 0.32 -9.12
CA ALA A 130 -38.79 -0.75 -8.56
C ALA A 130 -39.71 -0.20 -7.47
N ILE A 131 -40.95 -0.67 -7.40
CA ILE A 131 -41.95 -0.27 -6.41
C ILE A 131 -42.40 -1.53 -5.67
N ASN A 132 -42.33 -1.52 -4.34
CA ASN A 132 -42.54 -2.67 -3.48
C ASN A 132 -41.70 -3.89 -3.92
N ASP A 133 -40.41 -3.64 -4.18
CA ASP A 133 -39.43 -4.65 -4.58
C ASP A 133 -39.76 -5.40 -5.88
N MET A 134 -40.64 -4.82 -6.72
CA MET A 134 -41.01 -5.34 -8.03
C MET A 134 -40.84 -4.26 -9.11
N LEU A 135 -40.44 -4.70 -10.30
CA LEU A 135 -40.30 -3.88 -11.49
C LEU A 135 -40.79 -4.66 -12.71
N THR A 136 -41.55 -4.01 -13.59
CA THR A 136 -41.86 -4.55 -14.92
C THR A 136 -41.09 -3.75 -15.96
N ILE A 137 -40.38 -4.43 -16.87
CA ILE A 137 -39.58 -3.81 -17.92
C ILE A 137 -39.97 -4.39 -19.26
N ASP A 138 -40.25 -3.52 -20.23
CA ASP A 138 -40.47 -3.93 -21.62
C ASP A 138 -39.14 -4.03 -22.35
N VAL A 139 -38.84 -5.21 -22.89
CA VAL A 139 -37.54 -5.51 -23.48
C VAL A 139 -37.67 -6.27 -24.82
N PRO A 140 -36.78 -6.03 -25.79
CA PRO A 140 -36.71 -6.83 -27.00
C PRO A 140 -36.03 -8.18 -26.72
N LEU A 141 -36.65 -9.29 -27.12
CA LEU A 141 -36.10 -10.64 -27.00
C LEU A 141 -36.24 -11.42 -28.31
N VAL A 142 -35.24 -12.23 -28.63
CA VAL A 142 -35.27 -13.16 -29.77
C VAL A 142 -36.14 -14.37 -29.43
N VAL A 143 -37.08 -14.72 -30.30
CA VAL A 143 -37.94 -15.91 -30.22
C VAL A 143 -37.08 -17.17 -30.34
N ALA A 144 -36.94 -17.92 -29.25
CA ALA A 144 -36.39 -19.27 -29.24
C ALA A 144 -36.80 -20.02 -27.96
N GLU A 145 -36.52 -21.32 -27.94
CA GLU A 145 -36.79 -22.22 -26.81
C GLU A 145 -35.55 -22.43 -25.94
N ASN A 146 -35.77 -22.79 -24.67
CA ASN A 146 -34.74 -23.21 -23.71
C ASN A 146 -33.56 -22.23 -23.55
N GLN A 147 -33.85 -20.94 -23.54
CA GLN A 147 -32.87 -19.86 -23.39
C GLN A 147 -32.55 -19.56 -21.92
N THR A 148 -31.50 -18.76 -21.71
CA THR A 148 -31.18 -18.14 -20.43
C THR A 148 -31.21 -16.62 -20.55
N LEU A 149 -31.91 -15.94 -19.64
CA LEU A 149 -31.83 -14.49 -19.47
C LEU A 149 -30.97 -14.14 -18.27
N TYR A 150 -30.13 -13.12 -18.42
CA TYR A 150 -29.33 -12.56 -17.35
C TYR A 150 -29.57 -11.06 -17.27
N LEU A 151 -29.87 -10.55 -16.07
CA LEU A 151 -30.08 -9.14 -15.81
C LEU A 151 -29.01 -8.64 -14.84
N LEU A 152 -28.36 -7.53 -15.19
CA LEU A 152 -27.32 -6.88 -14.40
C LEU A 152 -27.66 -5.41 -14.20
N VAL A 153 -27.52 -4.92 -12.97
CA VAL A 153 -27.68 -3.53 -12.56
C VAL A 153 -26.36 -3.10 -11.96
N LEU A 154 -25.66 -2.13 -12.57
CA LEU A 154 -24.32 -1.74 -12.10
C LEU A 154 -24.36 -0.71 -10.95
N GLY A 155 -25.44 0.06 -10.84
CA GLY A 155 -25.50 1.20 -9.92
C GLY A 155 -24.96 2.49 -10.58
N PRO A 156 -25.16 3.65 -9.93
CA PRO A 156 -24.86 4.96 -10.50
C PRO A 156 -23.36 5.30 -10.53
N LYS A 157 -22.54 4.59 -9.75
CA LYS A 157 -21.10 4.83 -9.62
C LYS A 157 -20.24 3.90 -10.48
N LEU A 158 -20.84 2.86 -11.08
CA LEU A 158 -20.17 1.93 -11.97
C LEU A 158 -20.73 2.09 -13.38
N ASP A 159 -19.85 2.32 -14.35
CA ASP A 159 -20.22 2.49 -15.76
C ASP A 159 -19.28 1.64 -16.62
N TYR A 160 -19.70 0.39 -16.87
CA TYR A 160 -18.98 -0.57 -17.71
C TYR A 160 -19.78 -0.82 -18.99
N ASP A 161 -19.11 -0.75 -20.14
CA ASP A 161 -19.69 -1.17 -21.41
C ASP A 161 -19.66 -2.71 -21.53
N MET A 162 -20.85 -3.30 -21.58
CA MET A 162 -21.05 -4.75 -21.67
C MET A 162 -21.43 -5.23 -23.08
N SER A 163 -21.40 -4.34 -24.08
CA SER A 163 -21.78 -4.66 -25.46
C SER A 163 -20.88 -5.74 -26.10
N GLY A 164 -19.68 -5.96 -25.53
CA GLY A 164 -18.69 -6.93 -26.00
C GLY A 164 -18.94 -8.39 -25.60
N VAL A 165 -19.83 -8.67 -24.65
CA VAL A 165 -20.06 -10.04 -24.12
C VAL A 165 -20.62 -10.96 -25.20
N ARG A 166 -20.08 -12.19 -25.31
CA ARG A 166 -20.48 -13.17 -26.34
C ARG A 166 -20.95 -14.51 -25.78
N THR A 167 -20.63 -14.84 -24.53
CA THR A 167 -21.05 -16.10 -23.90
C THR A 167 -21.42 -15.92 -22.44
N LEU A 168 -22.26 -16.82 -21.92
CA LEU A 168 -22.66 -16.84 -20.51
C LEU A 168 -21.46 -17.12 -19.59
N ASP A 169 -20.55 -18.01 -20.00
CA ASP A 169 -19.34 -18.33 -19.23
C ASP A 169 -18.38 -17.15 -19.15
N GLU A 170 -18.21 -16.40 -20.25
CA GLU A 170 -17.48 -15.14 -20.24
C GLU A 170 -18.12 -14.17 -19.24
N LEU A 171 -19.43 -13.92 -19.33
CA LEU A 171 -20.14 -13.02 -18.42
C LEU A 171 -19.95 -13.44 -16.96
N LYS A 172 -20.13 -14.72 -16.62
CA LYS A 172 -20.00 -15.23 -15.24
C LYS A 172 -18.62 -15.05 -14.62
N LYS A 173 -17.58 -14.86 -15.44
CA LYS A 173 -16.20 -14.57 -15.01
C LYS A 173 -15.91 -13.08 -14.82
N TRP A 174 -16.85 -12.19 -15.15
CA TRP A 174 -16.67 -10.76 -14.94
C TRP A 174 -16.54 -10.39 -13.45
N SER A 175 -15.76 -9.33 -13.22
CA SER A 175 -15.59 -8.72 -11.92
C SER A 175 -15.42 -7.21 -12.05
N PHE A 176 -15.79 -6.47 -11.01
CA PHE A 176 -15.76 -5.01 -11.00
C PHE A 176 -14.85 -4.49 -9.90
N ASP A 177 -14.07 -3.47 -10.23
CA ASP A 177 -13.29 -2.72 -9.25
C ASP A 177 -14.23 -1.68 -8.61
N TYR A 178 -14.19 -1.59 -7.28
CA TYR A 178 -15.04 -0.67 -6.52
C TYR A 178 -14.27 0.12 -5.47
N LEU A 179 -12.94 0.11 -5.55
CA LEU A 179 -12.06 0.72 -4.56
C LEU A 179 -11.44 2.01 -5.11
N ILE A 180 -11.34 3.01 -4.25
CA ILE A 180 -10.65 4.28 -4.52
C ILE A 180 -9.59 4.55 -3.46
N ASN A 181 -8.58 5.34 -3.81
CA ASN A 181 -7.58 5.83 -2.86
C ASN A 181 -7.83 7.31 -2.61
N VAL A 182 -8.12 7.67 -1.36
CA VAL A 182 -8.33 9.04 -0.92
C VAL A 182 -7.35 9.32 0.22
N GLU A 183 -6.47 10.31 0.03
CA GLU A 183 -5.45 10.71 1.02
C GLU A 183 -4.56 9.55 1.51
N GLY A 184 -4.29 8.56 0.65
CA GLY A 184 -3.47 7.39 0.99
C GLY A 184 -4.21 6.25 1.69
N HIS A 185 -5.52 6.38 1.91
CA HIS A 185 -6.38 5.31 2.45
C HIS A 185 -7.25 4.70 1.34
N THR A 186 -7.31 3.38 1.31
CA THR A 186 -8.23 2.64 0.45
C THR A 186 -9.64 2.72 1.02
N GLN A 187 -10.61 3.11 0.19
CA GLN A 187 -12.02 3.22 0.56
C GLN A 187 -12.92 2.58 -0.50
N SER A 188 -14.15 2.22 -0.11
CA SER A 188 -15.18 1.78 -1.06
C SER A 188 -15.74 2.96 -1.83
N LEU A 189 -15.84 2.83 -3.15
CA LEU A 189 -16.59 3.74 -4.02
C LEU A 189 -18.09 3.71 -3.70
N ILE A 190 -18.59 2.52 -3.31
CA ILE A 190 -19.99 2.27 -2.96
C ILE A 190 -20.19 2.59 -1.48
N THR A 191 -21.09 3.53 -1.19
CA THR A 191 -21.30 4.10 0.15
C THR A 191 -22.76 4.07 0.61
N ALA A 192 -23.69 3.66 -0.26
CA ALA A 192 -25.12 3.58 0.05
C ALA A 192 -25.81 2.37 -0.59
N ASP A 193 -26.99 2.01 -0.07
CA ASP A 193 -27.72 0.80 -0.46
C ASP A 193 -28.23 0.82 -1.91
N ASP A 194 -28.56 2.00 -2.45
CA ASP A 194 -29.02 2.24 -3.82
C ASP A 194 -27.87 2.32 -4.84
N GLU A 195 -26.63 2.29 -4.36
CA GLU A 195 -25.43 2.27 -5.19
C GLU A 195 -24.91 0.85 -5.46
N VAL A 196 -25.41 -0.14 -4.74
CA VAL A 196 -24.94 -1.53 -4.79
C VAL A 196 -25.36 -2.20 -6.10
N PRO A 197 -24.43 -2.84 -6.84
CA PRO A 197 -24.78 -3.58 -8.05
C PRO A 197 -25.62 -4.82 -7.73
N LEU A 198 -26.52 -5.19 -8.65
CA LEU A 198 -27.40 -6.35 -8.55
C LEU A 198 -27.33 -7.24 -9.79
N ALA A 199 -27.50 -8.54 -9.64
CA ALA A 199 -27.64 -9.44 -10.79
C ALA A 199 -28.61 -10.60 -10.55
N GLY A 200 -29.15 -11.15 -11.63
CA GLY A 200 -30.07 -12.29 -11.60
C GLY A 200 -30.07 -13.06 -12.91
N GLU A 201 -30.36 -14.36 -12.81
CA GLU A 201 -30.36 -15.30 -13.92
C GLU A 201 -31.64 -16.14 -13.89
N VAL A 202 -32.21 -16.41 -15.07
CA VAL A 202 -33.27 -17.40 -15.25
C VAL A 202 -32.99 -18.23 -16.49
N SER A 203 -32.97 -19.56 -16.33
CA SER A 203 -32.70 -20.52 -17.41
C SER A 203 -33.93 -21.35 -17.73
N GLY A 204 -33.94 -21.97 -18.92
CA GLY A 204 -35.04 -22.80 -19.37
C GLY A 204 -36.29 -21.98 -19.70
N ILE A 205 -36.10 -20.81 -20.30
CA ILE A 205 -37.21 -19.96 -20.73
C ILE A 205 -37.46 -20.12 -22.23
N THR A 206 -38.71 -19.97 -22.64
CA THR A 206 -39.12 -20.00 -24.04
C THR A 206 -39.78 -18.66 -24.37
N VAL A 207 -39.23 -17.96 -25.36
CA VAL A 207 -39.81 -16.71 -25.88
C VAL A 207 -40.68 -17.07 -27.08
N MET A 208 -41.98 -16.76 -27.00
CA MET A 208 -42.97 -17.06 -28.04
C MET A 208 -43.49 -15.79 -28.72
N ASP A 209 -43.75 -15.90 -30.02
CA ASP A 209 -44.58 -14.97 -30.79
C ASP A 209 -46.05 -15.38 -30.67
N ILE A 210 -46.91 -14.45 -30.26
CA ILE A 210 -48.29 -14.75 -29.84
C ILE A 210 -49.37 -14.25 -30.80
N ASP A 211 -49.05 -13.28 -31.66
CA ASP A 211 -50.02 -12.66 -32.56
C ASP A 211 -49.49 -12.42 -33.98
N GLY A 212 -48.28 -12.89 -34.29
CA GLY A 212 -47.64 -12.65 -35.57
C GLY A 212 -47.12 -11.21 -35.75
N GLY A 213 -47.30 -10.35 -34.72
CA GLY A 213 -46.84 -8.96 -34.66
C GLY A 213 -45.53 -8.79 -33.88
N ASP A 214 -45.36 -7.62 -33.26
CA ASP A 214 -44.14 -7.23 -32.52
C ASP A 214 -44.20 -7.61 -31.01
N HIS A 215 -45.24 -8.32 -30.57
CA HIS A 215 -45.46 -8.68 -29.17
C HIS A 215 -45.17 -10.16 -28.90
N GLY A 216 -44.56 -10.45 -27.74
CA GLY A 216 -44.22 -11.80 -27.33
C GLY A 216 -44.58 -12.11 -25.88
N LEU A 217 -44.47 -13.38 -25.52
CA LEU A 217 -44.58 -13.86 -24.14
C LEU A 217 -43.36 -14.72 -23.78
N VAL A 218 -42.95 -14.65 -22.51
CA VAL A 218 -41.96 -15.58 -21.95
C VAL A 218 -42.71 -16.64 -21.16
N GLU A 219 -42.54 -17.89 -21.60
CA GLU A 219 -42.89 -19.07 -20.82
C GLU A 219 -41.67 -19.52 -20.02
N TYR A 220 -41.87 -19.75 -18.73
CA TYR A 220 -40.83 -20.24 -17.83
C TYR A 220 -41.05 -21.74 -17.61
N ASN A 221 -40.04 -22.57 -17.86
CA ASN A 221 -40.11 -24.00 -17.52
C ASN A 221 -40.30 -24.13 -16.00
N LYS A 222 -41.45 -24.64 -15.58
CA LYS A 222 -41.92 -24.61 -14.18
C LYS A 222 -41.27 -25.71 -13.32
N PRO A 223 -40.42 -25.39 -12.32
CA PRO A 223 -40.39 -26.13 -11.06
C PRO A 223 -41.51 -25.64 -10.12
N ALA A 224 -41.92 -26.49 -9.18
CA ALA A 224 -42.94 -26.13 -8.19
C ALA A 224 -42.49 -24.94 -7.33
N GLY A 225 -43.27 -23.84 -7.32
CA GLY A 225 -43.00 -22.63 -6.54
C GLY A 225 -42.47 -21.42 -7.32
N PHE A 226 -42.29 -21.50 -8.63
CA PHE A 226 -41.82 -20.38 -9.47
C PHE A 226 -42.89 -19.28 -9.65
N VAL A 227 -42.53 -18.02 -9.40
CA VAL A 227 -43.45 -16.87 -9.35
C VAL A 227 -43.55 -16.11 -10.69
N GLY A 228 -42.81 -16.51 -11.73
CA GLY A 228 -42.85 -15.83 -13.04
C GLY A 228 -42.04 -14.53 -13.05
N GLY A 229 -40.73 -14.60 -13.28
CA GLY A 229 -39.86 -13.42 -13.37
C GLY A 229 -38.37 -13.70 -13.12
N ILE A 230 -37.54 -12.65 -13.18
CA ILE A 230 -36.11 -12.67 -12.84
C ILE A 230 -35.92 -12.11 -11.43
N ALA A 231 -35.31 -12.87 -10.52
CA ALA A 231 -34.93 -12.37 -9.20
C ALA A 231 -33.49 -11.82 -9.25
N ILE A 232 -33.31 -10.52 -8.96
CA ILE A 232 -31.98 -9.89 -8.92
C ILE A 232 -31.52 -9.68 -7.49
N LYS A 233 -30.34 -10.20 -7.13
CA LYS A 233 -29.75 -10.09 -5.78
C LYS A 233 -28.63 -9.05 -5.77
N LYS A 234 -28.43 -8.37 -4.63
CA LYS A 234 -27.26 -7.52 -4.43
C LYS A 234 -25.98 -8.35 -4.53
N LEU A 235 -24.98 -7.80 -5.22
CA LEU A 235 -23.68 -8.45 -5.44
C LEU A 235 -22.65 -8.11 -4.35
N MET A 236 -23.03 -7.32 -3.36
CA MET A 236 -22.19 -6.91 -2.23
C MET A 236 -22.91 -7.17 -0.90
N ALA A 237 -22.13 -7.21 0.17
CA ALA A 237 -22.61 -7.24 1.54
C ALA A 237 -22.58 -5.84 2.17
N ARG A 238 -23.48 -5.61 3.14
CA ARG A 238 -23.40 -4.45 4.04
C ARG A 238 -22.96 -4.93 5.42
N ILE A 239 -21.92 -4.32 5.96
CA ILE A 239 -21.48 -4.54 7.34
C ILE A 239 -21.80 -3.28 8.11
N THR A 240 -22.58 -3.43 9.19
CA THR A 240 -22.82 -2.35 10.16
C THR A 240 -22.26 -2.79 11.49
N PHE A 241 -21.32 -2.03 12.01
CA PHE A 241 -20.67 -2.28 13.29
C PHE A 241 -21.08 -1.20 14.29
N ARG A 242 -21.89 -1.60 15.27
CA ARG A 242 -22.26 -0.77 16.42
C ARG A 242 -21.40 -1.12 17.61
N TYR A 243 -20.68 -0.16 18.16
CA TYR A 243 -19.69 -0.45 19.19
C TYR A 243 -19.68 0.58 20.31
N LYS A 244 -19.29 0.12 21.48
CA LYS A 244 -19.11 0.95 22.68
C LYS A 244 -17.91 0.42 23.46
N LEU A 245 -17.02 1.32 23.87
CA LEU A 245 -15.90 1.01 24.76
C LEU A 245 -16.22 1.56 26.16
N GLU A 246 -16.32 0.68 27.16
CA GLU A 246 -16.48 1.04 28.58
C GLU A 246 -15.35 0.42 29.42
N VAL A 247 -14.10 0.62 28.98
CA VAL A 247 -12.90 0.21 29.72
C VAL A 247 -12.34 1.41 30.46
N GLU A 248 -12.16 1.29 31.78
CA GLU A 248 -11.56 2.35 32.58
C GLU A 248 -10.13 2.61 32.10
N ASN A 249 -9.77 3.89 31.97
CA ASN A 249 -8.45 4.34 31.53
C ASN A 249 -8.02 3.91 30.11
N TYR A 250 -8.96 3.52 29.23
CA TYR A 250 -8.67 3.25 27.83
C TYR A 250 -9.62 4.04 26.94
N LYS A 251 -9.10 4.54 25.81
CA LYS A 251 -9.88 5.28 24.81
C LYS A 251 -9.69 4.66 23.43
N LEU A 252 -10.79 4.40 22.73
CA LEU A 252 -10.77 3.90 21.36
C LEU A 252 -10.20 4.98 20.44
N GLN A 253 -9.27 4.61 19.56
CA GLN A 253 -8.57 5.55 18.67
C GLN A 253 -8.71 5.21 17.18
N GLY A 254 -9.21 4.03 16.82
CA GLY A 254 -9.54 3.71 15.43
C GLY A 254 -10.04 2.28 15.23
N LEU A 255 -10.44 2.01 13.98
CA LEU A 255 -10.91 0.72 13.49
C LEU A 255 -10.23 0.36 12.17
N LYS A 256 -10.00 -0.94 11.95
CA LYS A 256 -9.62 -1.53 10.67
C LYS A 256 -10.64 -2.59 10.29
N LEU A 257 -11.11 -2.57 9.04
CA LEU A 257 -11.76 -3.71 8.41
C LEU A 257 -10.72 -4.38 7.51
N LEU A 258 -10.28 -5.57 7.90
CA LEU A 258 -9.25 -6.35 7.20
C LEU A 258 -9.87 -7.39 6.29
N ASN A 259 -9.07 -7.84 5.32
CA ASN A 259 -9.42 -8.89 4.36
C ASN A 259 -10.66 -8.54 3.52
N VAL A 260 -10.76 -7.27 3.11
CA VAL A 260 -11.79 -6.82 2.17
C VAL A 260 -11.36 -7.22 0.76
N ASN A 261 -12.17 -8.01 0.06
CA ASN A 261 -11.86 -8.38 -1.31
C ASN A 261 -11.93 -7.15 -2.22
N SER A 262 -10.95 -6.97 -3.10
CA SER A 262 -10.86 -5.80 -3.98
C SER A 262 -11.84 -5.78 -5.15
N LYS A 263 -12.48 -6.92 -5.46
CA LYS A 263 -13.35 -7.04 -6.63
C LYS A 263 -14.69 -7.64 -6.32
N VAL A 264 -15.75 -7.02 -6.83
CA VAL A 264 -17.11 -7.60 -6.84
C VAL A 264 -17.18 -8.63 -7.96
N ARG A 265 -17.62 -9.86 -7.68
CA ARG A 265 -17.81 -10.90 -8.69
C ARG A 265 -19.29 -11.15 -8.97
N LEU A 266 -19.62 -11.46 -10.22
CA LEU A 266 -20.98 -11.90 -10.59
C LEU A 266 -21.33 -13.29 -10.06
N THR A 267 -20.32 -14.14 -9.88
CA THR A 267 -20.48 -15.50 -9.33
C THR A 267 -19.80 -15.58 -7.97
N ASN A 268 -20.54 -16.01 -6.95
CA ASN A 268 -19.99 -16.21 -5.60
C ASN A 268 -19.18 -17.53 -5.56
N PRO A 269 -17.89 -17.52 -5.21
CA PRO A 269 -17.16 -18.75 -4.99
C PRO A 269 -17.61 -19.42 -3.68
N GLU A 270 -17.48 -20.75 -3.59
CA GLU A 270 -17.65 -21.46 -2.31
C GLU A 270 -16.62 -20.99 -1.26
N LYS A 271 -15.41 -20.63 -1.73
CA LYS A 271 -14.34 -20.09 -0.91
C LYS A 271 -13.43 -19.17 -1.73
N ASN A 272 -13.13 -17.99 -1.21
CA ASN A 272 -12.17 -17.07 -1.80
C ASN A 272 -10.73 -17.57 -1.58
N THR A 273 -9.88 -17.42 -2.61
CA THR A 273 -8.52 -17.95 -2.61
C THR A 273 -7.52 -16.94 -2.06
N GLY A 274 -6.32 -17.41 -1.70
CA GLY A 274 -5.22 -16.54 -1.30
C GLY A 274 -4.54 -15.78 -2.45
N THR A 275 -4.93 -16.06 -3.71
CA THR A 275 -4.46 -15.30 -4.88
C THR A 275 -5.30 -14.05 -5.15
N ASP A 276 -6.46 -13.93 -4.49
CA ASP A 276 -7.26 -12.70 -4.53
C ASP A 276 -6.48 -11.55 -3.90
N THR A 277 -6.75 -10.34 -4.37
CA THR A 277 -6.20 -9.12 -3.78
C THR A 277 -7.14 -8.64 -2.68
N TYR A 278 -6.62 -8.57 -1.44
CA TYR A 278 -7.33 -8.09 -0.27
C TYR A 278 -6.76 -6.74 0.18
N VAL A 279 -7.64 -5.86 0.66
CA VAL A 279 -7.28 -4.53 1.17
C VAL A 279 -7.76 -4.36 2.60
N THR A 280 -7.31 -3.27 3.24
CA THR A 280 -7.79 -2.83 4.55
C THR A 280 -8.49 -1.50 4.41
N PHE A 281 -9.65 -1.36 5.04
CA PHE A 281 -10.29 -0.06 5.26
C PHE A 281 -10.00 0.43 6.66
N GLU A 282 -9.71 1.73 6.79
CA GLU A 282 -9.31 2.35 8.04
C GLU A 282 -10.27 3.48 8.42
N ILE A 283 -10.62 3.56 9.70
CA ILE A 283 -11.42 4.66 10.27
C ILE A 283 -10.68 5.19 11.50
N ASP A 284 -10.34 6.47 11.49
CA ASP A 284 -9.68 7.20 12.59
C ASP A 284 -10.47 8.41 13.08
N LYS A 285 -11.58 8.72 12.40
CA LYS A 285 -12.57 9.74 12.76
C LYS A 285 -13.89 9.06 13.06
N PHE A 286 -14.40 9.31 14.26
CA PHE A 286 -15.65 8.74 14.73
C PHE A 286 -16.76 9.79 14.70
N ASP A 287 -17.95 9.38 14.26
CA ASP A 287 -19.16 10.19 14.35
C ASP A 287 -19.61 10.36 15.81
N THR A 288 -20.63 11.19 16.04
CA THR A 288 -21.24 11.31 17.36
C THR A 288 -21.93 10.00 17.77
N PRO A 289 -21.75 9.52 19.01
CA PRO A 289 -22.43 8.32 19.47
C PRO A 289 -23.94 8.55 19.57
N ASP A 290 -24.70 7.46 19.48
CA ASP A 290 -26.14 7.44 19.73
C ASP A 290 -26.48 7.74 21.21
N PRO A 291 -27.76 7.94 21.57
CA PRO A 291 -28.17 8.24 22.95
C PRO A 291 -27.79 7.18 24.00
N ASN A 292 -27.48 5.94 23.57
CA ASN A 292 -27.03 4.86 24.44
C ASN A 292 -25.49 4.77 24.53
N GLY A 293 -24.78 5.66 23.84
CA GLY A 293 -23.34 5.75 23.79
C GLY A 293 -22.68 4.83 22.76
N PHE A 294 -23.44 4.26 21.81
CA PHE A 294 -22.87 3.45 20.73
C PHE A 294 -22.48 4.30 19.53
N TYR A 295 -21.28 4.07 19.03
CA TYR A 295 -20.84 4.56 17.73
C TYR A 295 -21.22 3.55 16.65
N SER A 296 -21.28 3.99 15.39
CA SER A 296 -21.58 3.13 14.25
C SER A 296 -20.57 3.34 13.12
N ALA A 297 -20.21 2.26 12.44
CA ALA A 297 -19.47 2.29 11.18
C ALA A 297 -20.16 1.37 10.18
N THR A 298 -20.28 1.79 8.93
CA THR A 298 -20.93 1.03 7.86
C THR A 298 -20.01 0.90 6.66
N TRP A 299 -19.90 -0.32 6.13
CA TRP A 299 -19.12 -0.63 4.94
C TRP A 299 -19.95 -1.43 3.94
N TYR A 300 -19.70 -1.17 2.66
CA TYR A 300 -20.15 -1.99 1.54
C TYR A 300 -18.94 -2.73 0.98
N VAL A 301 -19.02 -4.06 0.96
CA VAL A 301 -17.86 -4.90 0.61
C VAL A 301 -18.26 -5.99 -0.37
N ALA A 302 -17.30 -6.35 -1.22
CA ALA A 302 -17.39 -7.56 -2.02
C ALA A 302 -17.35 -8.83 -1.14
N GLN A 303 -17.74 -9.95 -1.74
CA GLN A 303 -17.76 -11.25 -1.09
C GLN A 303 -16.38 -11.69 -0.54
N ASN A 304 -16.39 -12.38 0.59
CA ASN A 304 -15.24 -13.10 1.11
C ASN A 304 -15.73 -14.34 1.88
N CYS A 305 -15.89 -15.45 1.18
CA CYS A 305 -16.26 -16.74 1.76
C CYS A 305 -15.00 -17.48 2.23
N GLN A 306 -14.98 -17.93 3.48
CA GLN A 306 -13.87 -18.71 4.07
C GLN A 306 -14.29 -20.06 4.65
N GLY A 307 -15.59 -20.32 4.67
CA GLY A 307 -16.25 -21.54 5.08
C GLY A 307 -16.53 -21.62 6.58
N THR A 308 -16.94 -22.83 6.97
CA THR A 308 -17.19 -23.20 8.36
C THR A 308 -15.99 -23.93 8.95
N VAL A 309 -15.60 -23.58 10.18
CA VAL A 309 -14.51 -24.20 10.94
C VAL A 309 -15.08 -24.96 12.14
N GLU A 310 -15.21 -26.28 12.00
CA GLU A 310 -15.90 -27.13 13.00
C GLU A 310 -15.32 -27.06 14.42
N SER A 311 -14.02 -26.77 14.56
CA SER A 311 -13.34 -26.70 15.86
C SER A 311 -13.70 -25.46 16.69
N ILE A 312 -14.40 -24.48 16.12
CA ILE A 312 -14.81 -23.24 16.79
C ILE A 312 -16.26 -23.39 17.27
N ALA A 313 -16.44 -23.71 18.54
CA ALA A 313 -17.75 -23.94 19.14
C ALA A 313 -18.41 -22.66 19.68
N SER A 314 -17.64 -21.60 19.93
CA SER A 314 -18.12 -20.38 20.58
C SER A 314 -17.47 -19.12 20.02
N GLU A 315 -18.12 -17.98 20.25
CA GLU A 315 -17.70 -16.67 19.74
C GLU A 315 -16.30 -16.26 20.21
N ASN A 316 -15.96 -16.54 21.48
CA ASN A 316 -14.62 -16.27 22.03
C ASN A 316 -13.49 -17.14 21.45
N GLN A 317 -13.81 -18.18 20.66
CA GLN A 317 -12.82 -18.99 19.94
C GLN A 317 -12.56 -18.47 18.51
N ARG A 318 -13.29 -17.44 18.06
CA ARG A 318 -13.11 -16.81 16.75
C ARG A 318 -11.92 -15.86 16.75
N TYR A 319 -10.72 -16.40 16.84
CA TYR A 319 -9.49 -15.62 16.73
C TYR A 319 -8.43 -16.34 15.91
N TYR A 320 -7.53 -15.54 15.34
CA TYR A 320 -6.24 -15.97 14.82
C TYR A 320 -5.24 -14.87 15.10
N LYS A 321 -4.10 -15.22 15.71
CA LYS A 321 -3.03 -14.27 15.99
C LYS A 321 -1.65 -14.90 15.89
N VAL A 322 -0.68 -14.08 15.53
CA VAL A 322 0.75 -14.42 15.53
C VAL A 322 1.44 -13.54 16.57
N VAL A 323 2.04 -14.16 17.58
CA VAL A 323 2.77 -13.47 18.65
C VAL A 323 4.17 -14.08 18.70
N ASN A 324 5.21 -13.24 18.55
CA ASN A 324 6.61 -13.68 18.53
C ASN A 324 6.89 -14.82 17.52
N GLY A 325 6.24 -14.77 16.36
CA GLY A 325 6.37 -15.79 15.31
C GLY A 325 5.58 -17.09 15.57
N VAL A 326 4.86 -17.19 16.69
CA VAL A 326 4.02 -18.34 17.02
C VAL A 326 2.56 -18.01 16.70
N SER A 327 1.93 -18.82 15.83
CA SER A 327 0.51 -18.70 15.51
C SER A 327 -0.36 -19.43 16.54
N SER A 328 -1.56 -18.89 16.79
CA SER A 328 -2.58 -19.48 17.66
C SER A 328 -3.98 -19.12 17.16
N GLY A 329 -4.96 -19.97 17.49
CA GLY A 329 -6.34 -19.84 17.03
C GLY A 329 -6.62 -20.56 15.72
N SER A 330 -7.88 -20.92 15.51
CA SER A 330 -8.33 -21.73 14.36
C SER A 330 -9.10 -20.90 13.32
N ALA A 331 -9.33 -19.61 13.56
CA ALA A 331 -10.07 -18.78 12.62
C ALA A 331 -9.31 -18.64 11.28
N PRO A 332 -10.00 -18.52 10.15
CA PRO A 332 -9.34 -18.35 8.86
C PRO A 332 -8.52 -17.05 8.81
N ILE A 333 -7.26 -17.14 8.37
CA ILE A 333 -6.35 -15.99 8.25
C ILE A 333 -6.93 -14.91 7.33
N LEU A 334 -7.60 -15.34 6.24
CA LEU A 334 -8.23 -14.47 5.25
C LEU A 334 -9.71 -14.19 5.57
N GLY A 335 -10.22 -14.60 6.74
CA GLY A 335 -11.59 -14.26 7.17
C GLY A 335 -11.73 -12.76 7.37
N MET A 336 -12.82 -12.19 6.88
CA MET A 336 -13.09 -10.76 7.06
C MET A 336 -13.27 -10.45 8.54
N GLN A 337 -12.57 -9.44 9.03
CA GLN A 337 -12.52 -9.14 10.46
C GLN A 337 -12.34 -7.64 10.71
N ILE A 338 -12.86 -7.22 11.86
CA ILE A 338 -12.68 -5.87 12.39
C ILE A 338 -11.63 -5.95 13.50
N GLU A 339 -10.66 -5.05 13.45
CA GLU A 339 -9.77 -4.77 14.57
C GLU A 339 -10.03 -3.38 15.09
N ALA A 340 -10.43 -3.30 16.36
CA ALA A 340 -10.57 -2.05 17.10
C ALA A 340 -9.37 -1.89 18.03
N TRP A 341 -8.80 -0.70 18.17
CA TRP A 341 -7.73 -0.49 19.14
C TRP A 341 -7.97 0.69 20.05
N ALA A 342 -7.58 0.49 21.30
CA ALA A 342 -7.69 1.46 22.37
C ALA A 342 -6.34 1.68 23.03
N TYR A 343 -6.00 2.93 23.30
CA TYR A 343 -4.78 3.28 24.02
C TYR A 343 -5.11 3.56 25.48
N SER A 344 -4.15 3.24 26.35
CA SER A 344 -4.18 3.64 27.75
C SER A 344 -4.16 5.16 27.85
N THR A 345 -4.99 5.71 28.74
CA THR A 345 -5.02 7.11 29.14
C THR A 345 -4.32 7.35 30.48
N LEU A 346 -3.58 6.35 30.98
CA LEU A 346 -2.75 6.51 32.18
C LEU A 346 -1.38 7.05 31.78
N THR A 347 -0.97 8.14 32.42
CA THR A 347 0.38 8.68 32.28
C THR A 347 1.48 7.71 32.71
N SER A 348 1.17 6.73 33.57
CA SER A 348 2.11 5.68 34.01
C SER A 348 2.22 4.50 33.04
N ALA A 349 1.35 4.41 32.04
CA ALA A 349 1.27 3.32 31.06
C ALA A 349 1.29 3.85 29.61
N THR A 350 2.00 4.97 29.39
CA THR A 350 2.18 5.57 28.06
C THR A 350 2.74 4.55 27.07
N GLY A 351 2.04 4.33 25.96
CA GLY A 351 2.41 3.35 24.94
C GLY A 351 1.79 1.96 25.12
N GLU A 352 0.99 1.74 26.17
CA GLU A 352 0.15 0.55 26.27
C GLU A 352 -1.11 0.71 25.42
N TYR A 353 -1.42 -0.32 24.64
CA TYR A 353 -2.63 -0.36 23.83
C TYR A 353 -3.18 -1.79 23.70
N ALA A 354 -4.48 -1.87 23.44
CA ALA A 354 -5.21 -3.10 23.20
C ALA A 354 -5.67 -3.15 21.74
N ILE A 355 -5.64 -4.33 21.12
CA ILE A 355 -6.37 -4.64 19.89
C ILE A 355 -7.45 -5.67 20.22
N TYR A 356 -8.69 -5.40 19.79
CA TYR A 356 -9.85 -6.26 19.90
C TYR A 356 -10.20 -6.79 18.51
N GLN A 357 -10.09 -8.11 18.32
CA GLN A 357 -10.36 -8.78 17.05
C GLN A 357 -11.78 -9.33 17.01
N MET A 358 -12.49 -9.09 15.90
CA MET A 358 -13.88 -9.51 15.71
C MET A 358 -14.07 -10.04 14.29
N TYR A 359 -14.32 -11.33 14.14
CA TYR A 359 -14.59 -11.92 12.83
C TYR A 359 -16.06 -11.76 12.41
N ILE A 360 -16.26 -11.46 11.13
CA ILE A 360 -17.57 -11.39 10.51
C ILE A 360 -17.88 -12.75 9.85
N GLY A 361 -19.15 -13.14 9.82
CA GLY A 361 -19.60 -14.32 9.10
C GLY A 361 -21.10 -14.58 9.27
N ASN A 362 -21.63 -15.61 8.60
CA ASN A 362 -23.06 -15.95 8.63
C ASN A 362 -23.57 -16.41 10.01
N ASN A 363 -22.66 -16.64 10.97
CA ASN A 363 -22.98 -16.78 12.38
C ASN A 363 -21.83 -16.23 13.24
N ASN A 364 -22.04 -16.18 14.56
CA ASN A 364 -21.05 -15.75 15.54
C ASN A 364 -20.30 -16.93 16.20
N THR A 365 -20.28 -18.12 15.59
CA THR A 365 -19.53 -19.29 16.10
C THR A 365 -18.52 -19.79 15.07
N ASN A 366 -18.91 -20.64 14.13
CA ASN A 366 -17.97 -21.35 13.26
C ASN A 366 -17.93 -20.90 11.80
N ASN A 367 -18.87 -20.08 11.33
CA ASN A 367 -18.91 -19.66 9.92
C ASN A 367 -18.29 -18.28 9.72
N PHE A 368 -17.46 -18.14 8.69
CA PHE A 368 -16.69 -16.94 8.35
C PHE A 368 -17.00 -16.41 6.95
N ASP A 369 -18.15 -16.77 6.40
CA ASP A 369 -18.58 -16.34 5.07
C ASP A 369 -19.20 -14.95 5.12
N VAL A 370 -18.66 -14.05 4.30
CA VAL A 370 -19.27 -12.78 3.96
C VAL A 370 -19.79 -12.87 2.53
N GLU A 371 -21.10 -13.02 2.41
CA GLU A 371 -21.79 -13.30 1.15
C GLU A 371 -22.49 -12.07 0.60
N PRO A 372 -22.68 -11.97 -0.73
CA PRO A 372 -23.53 -10.96 -1.33
C PRO A 372 -24.97 -11.03 -0.78
N ASN A 373 -25.71 -9.92 -0.87
CA ASN A 373 -27.12 -9.84 -0.45
C ASN A 373 -27.36 -10.11 1.05
N HIS A 374 -26.32 -9.91 1.87
CA HIS A 374 -26.38 -10.07 3.32
C HIS A 374 -26.12 -8.76 4.06
N PHE A 375 -26.85 -8.57 5.16
CA PHE A 375 -26.63 -7.50 6.12
C PHE A 375 -26.05 -8.06 7.42
N TYR A 376 -24.75 -7.82 7.63
CA TYR A 376 -24.03 -8.19 8.84
C TYR A 376 -24.12 -7.03 9.83
N ASN A 377 -25.09 -7.08 10.75
CA ASN A 377 -25.23 -6.09 11.82
C ASN A 377 -24.59 -6.61 13.10
N LEU A 378 -23.38 -6.16 13.38
CA LEU A 378 -22.62 -6.54 14.57
C LEU A 378 -22.81 -5.47 15.65
N ARG A 379 -23.06 -5.90 16.88
CA ARG A 379 -22.96 -5.07 18.07
C ARG A 379 -21.92 -5.62 19.03
N THR A 380 -21.04 -4.76 19.51
CA THR A 380 -20.12 -5.11 20.60
C THR A 380 -20.08 -4.06 21.69
N THR A 381 -19.82 -4.54 22.90
CA THR A 381 -19.48 -3.72 24.05
C THR A 381 -18.16 -4.26 24.60
N ILE A 382 -17.17 -3.39 24.66
CA ILE A 382 -15.81 -3.72 25.07
C ILE A 382 -15.63 -3.20 26.49
N ASN A 383 -15.72 -4.09 27.48
CA ASN A 383 -15.75 -3.76 28.91
C ASN A 383 -14.68 -4.55 29.71
N ALA A 384 -13.62 -4.99 29.04
CA ALA A 384 -12.53 -5.75 29.65
C ALA A 384 -11.38 -4.82 30.02
N ASP A 385 -11.06 -4.73 31.31
CA ASP A 385 -9.75 -4.23 31.74
C ASP A 385 -8.63 -5.05 31.06
N ILE A 386 -7.54 -4.38 30.67
CA ILE A 386 -6.43 -5.00 29.93
C ILE A 386 -5.82 -6.21 30.68
N ASN A 387 -5.82 -6.21 32.01
CA ASN A 387 -5.29 -7.32 32.81
C ASN A 387 -6.26 -8.50 32.84
N SER A 388 -7.56 -8.23 32.84
CA SER A 388 -8.62 -9.25 32.71
C SER A 388 -8.71 -9.79 31.27
N ALA A 389 -8.37 -8.98 30.28
CA ALA A 389 -8.36 -9.33 28.86
C ALA A 389 -7.32 -10.38 28.47
N LYS A 390 -6.31 -10.66 29.31
CA LYS A 390 -5.31 -11.73 29.08
C LYS A 390 -5.93 -13.13 28.92
N ASN A 391 -7.15 -13.32 29.43
CA ASN A 391 -7.86 -14.60 29.34
C ASN A 391 -8.72 -14.72 28.07
N ASP A 392 -8.85 -13.66 27.29
CA ASP A 392 -9.58 -13.67 26.03
C ASP A 392 -8.61 -13.56 24.85
N GLU A 393 -8.49 -14.64 24.09
CA GLU A 393 -7.48 -14.76 23.05
C GLU A 393 -7.70 -13.82 21.86
N ARG A 394 -8.91 -13.24 21.72
CA ARG A 394 -9.24 -12.20 20.73
C ARG A 394 -8.64 -10.84 21.06
N ILE A 395 -8.26 -10.63 22.32
CA ILE A 395 -7.70 -9.36 22.79
C ILE A 395 -6.17 -9.48 22.84
N ARG A 396 -5.49 -8.46 22.35
CA ARG A 396 -4.03 -8.41 22.33
C ARG A 396 -3.57 -7.10 22.97
N ALA A 397 -2.90 -7.24 24.11
CA ALA A 397 -2.28 -6.13 24.81
C ALA A 397 -0.83 -6.01 24.39
N TYR A 398 -0.41 -4.80 24.08
CA TYR A 398 0.95 -4.48 23.68
C TYR A 398 1.46 -3.30 24.47
N SER A 399 2.77 -3.25 24.64
CA SER A 399 3.48 -2.03 25.02
C SER A 399 4.47 -1.73 23.91
N VAL A 400 4.50 -0.46 23.51
CA VAL A 400 5.45 0.03 22.53
C VAL A 400 6.16 1.22 23.14
N SER A 401 7.47 1.33 22.93
CA SER A 401 8.21 2.57 23.22
C SER A 401 8.26 3.43 21.96
N GLN A 402 7.93 4.71 22.10
CA GLN A 402 8.18 5.67 21.02
C GLN A 402 9.67 6.01 20.98
N TYR A 403 10.29 5.88 19.82
CA TYR A 403 11.64 6.37 19.61
C TYR A 403 11.86 6.81 18.17
N VAL A 404 12.76 7.77 18.01
CA VAL A 404 13.38 8.08 16.73
C VAL A 404 14.80 7.55 16.81
N GLU A 405 15.20 6.79 15.81
CA GLU A 405 16.54 6.30 15.62
C GLU A 405 17.11 6.96 14.37
N PHE A 406 18.12 7.80 14.61
CA PHE A 406 18.87 8.43 13.54
C PHE A 406 20.29 8.72 13.99
N HIS A 407 21.25 8.07 13.33
CA HIS A 407 22.66 8.33 13.54
C HIS A 407 23.09 9.57 12.75
N ALA A 408 22.97 10.74 13.38
CA ALA A 408 23.33 12.03 12.83
C ALA A 408 24.75 12.46 13.21
N SER A 409 25.28 13.49 12.53
CA SER A 409 26.53 14.15 12.93
C SER A 409 26.44 14.76 14.32
N TYR A 410 25.29 15.34 14.68
CA TYR A 410 25.05 15.96 15.98
C TYR A 410 23.57 15.93 16.39
N ASN A 411 23.31 15.47 17.62
CA ASN A 411 21.98 15.48 18.23
C ASN A 411 21.72 16.86 18.85
N ALA A 412 20.91 17.69 18.20
CA ALA A 412 20.87 19.12 18.50
C ALA A 412 19.90 19.49 19.63
N GLU A 413 18.67 18.98 19.59
CA GLU A 413 17.62 19.31 20.54
C GLU A 413 16.45 18.31 20.48
N VAL A 414 15.73 18.14 21.60
CA VAL A 414 14.42 17.46 21.63
C VAL A 414 13.42 18.36 22.35
N ILE A 415 12.22 18.50 21.77
CA ILE A 415 11.09 19.24 22.33
C ILE A 415 10.03 18.20 22.73
N GLY A 416 9.59 18.23 24.00
CA GLY A 416 8.58 17.30 24.51
C GLY A 416 9.10 15.90 24.87
N GLY A 417 10.42 15.66 24.86
CA GLY A 417 11.01 14.36 25.13
C GLY A 417 12.52 14.41 25.41
N LYS A 418 13.22 13.29 25.19
CA LYS A 418 14.67 13.16 25.32
C LYS A 418 15.21 12.23 24.23
N PHE A 419 16.47 12.43 23.82
CA PHE A 419 17.14 11.45 22.96
C PHE A 419 17.31 10.13 23.71
N ASP A 420 17.05 9.03 23.01
CA ASP A 420 17.51 7.72 23.44
C ASP A 420 18.95 7.52 22.95
N ALA A 421 19.91 7.49 23.88
CA ALA A 421 21.32 7.31 23.58
C ALA A 421 21.65 5.93 23.00
N THR A 422 20.73 4.96 23.11
CA THR A 422 20.84 3.65 22.46
C THR A 422 20.71 3.76 20.94
N TYR A 423 19.84 4.66 20.48
CA TYR A 423 19.45 4.79 19.07
C TYR A 423 20.00 6.05 18.40
N ASN A 424 20.49 7.01 19.17
CA ASN A 424 20.93 8.31 18.66
C ASN A 424 22.35 8.61 19.15
N ALA A 425 23.34 8.06 18.47
CA ALA A 425 24.73 8.39 18.69
C ALA A 425 25.18 9.49 17.72
N SER A 426 25.89 10.51 18.23
CA SER A 426 26.51 11.55 17.42
C SER A 426 28.02 11.37 17.34
N SER A 427 28.59 11.37 16.14
CA SER A 427 30.04 11.41 15.95
C SER A 427 30.39 11.71 14.49
N GLU A 428 31.66 12.03 14.25
CA GLU A 428 32.23 12.19 12.91
C GLU A 428 32.06 10.97 11.99
N LYS A 429 31.80 9.77 12.54
CA LYS A 429 31.53 8.54 11.76
C LYS A 429 30.16 8.57 11.08
N TYR A 430 29.29 9.47 11.48
CA TYR A 430 27.92 9.60 11.00
C TYR A 430 27.72 10.84 10.12
N ASP A 431 28.80 11.53 9.78
CA ASP A 431 28.78 12.49 8.68
C ASP A 431 28.45 11.76 7.36
N LEU A 432 27.91 12.50 6.40
CA LEU A 432 27.83 12.11 5.00
C LEU A 432 29.14 12.40 4.29
N ASP A 433 29.51 11.54 3.35
CA ASP A 433 30.71 11.74 2.54
C ASP A 433 30.43 12.62 1.31
N ALA A 434 31.47 12.92 0.56
CA ALA A 434 31.41 13.73 -0.66
C ALA A 434 30.56 13.12 -1.78
N ALA A 435 30.37 11.80 -1.75
CA ALA A 435 29.64 11.06 -2.77
C ALA A 435 28.16 10.88 -2.37
N TYR A 436 27.35 10.41 -3.32
CA TYR A 436 25.99 9.99 -3.04
C TYR A 436 25.96 8.88 -1.98
N GLU A 437 25.03 9.01 -1.03
CA GLU A 437 24.77 8.07 0.05
C GLU A 437 23.29 8.14 0.45
N VAL A 438 22.77 7.05 1.01
CA VAL A 438 21.43 6.99 1.61
C VAL A 438 21.54 6.77 3.12
N ARG A 439 20.74 7.51 3.90
CA ARG A 439 20.70 7.37 5.37
C ARG A 439 19.28 7.08 5.87
N PRO A 440 19.06 5.93 6.53
CA PRO A 440 17.75 5.62 7.09
C PRO A 440 17.47 6.45 8.34
N ILE A 441 16.21 6.85 8.49
CA ILE A 441 15.61 7.36 9.72
C ILE A 441 14.53 6.35 10.11
N VAL A 442 14.65 5.76 11.30
CA VAL A 442 13.66 4.82 11.81
C VAL A 442 12.83 5.52 12.88
N VAL A 443 11.52 5.46 12.75
CA VAL A 443 10.58 6.05 13.71
C VAL A 443 9.65 4.96 14.19
N GLN A 444 9.82 4.52 15.43
CA GLN A 444 8.78 3.76 16.11
C GLN A 444 7.78 4.76 16.69
N THR A 445 6.64 4.91 16.04
CA THR A 445 5.59 5.83 16.47
C THR A 445 4.57 5.12 17.35
N GLN A 446 4.02 5.84 18.34
CA GLN A 446 2.84 5.44 19.14
C GLN A 446 1.56 6.12 18.63
N GLY A 447 1.60 6.90 17.55
CA GLY A 447 0.44 7.71 17.18
C GLY A 447 0.44 8.34 15.80
N ARG A 448 -0.65 9.08 15.58
CA ARG A 448 -1.29 9.47 14.31
C ARG A 448 -0.40 9.89 13.16
N MET A 449 0.68 10.61 13.41
CA MET A 449 1.39 11.31 12.35
C MET A 449 2.88 11.41 12.63
N VAL A 450 3.68 11.17 11.61
CA VAL A 450 5.12 11.41 11.60
C VAL A 450 5.42 12.39 10.47
N GLU A 451 6.16 13.44 10.81
CA GLU A 451 6.59 14.47 9.87
C GLU A 451 8.12 14.57 9.95
N VAL A 452 8.79 14.48 8.81
CA VAL A 452 10.24 14.65 8.71
C VAL A 452 10.51 15.80 7.74
N GLY A 453 11.27 16.79 8.19
CA GLY A 453 11.63 17.94 7.36
C GLY A 453 13.11 18.27 7.42
N VAL A 454 13.61 18.84 6.32
CA VAL A 454 14.96 19.38 6.17
C VAL A 454 14.91 20.91 6.31
N TYR A 455 15.84 21.47 7.08
CA TYR A 455 15.87 22.88 7.46
C TYR A 455 17.29 23.45 7.40
N THR A 456 17.39 24.76 7.19
CA THR A 456 18.66 25.49 7.13
C THR A 456 19.12 26.00 8.49
N ASP A 457 18.21 26.10 9.46
CA ASP A 457 18.45 26.66 10.79
C ASP A 457 18.15 25.66 11.91
N LYS A 458 18.84 25.79 13.05
CA LYS A 458 18.66 24.92 14.22
C LYS A 458 17.23 24.98 14.77
N SER A 459 16.57 26.13 14.70
CA SER A 459 15.18 26.29 15.16
C SER A 459 14.16 25.63 14.22
N CYS A 460 14.59 25.13 13.05
CA CYS A 460 13.77 24.47 12.05
C CYS A 460 12.56 25.33 11.64
N THR A 461 12.85 26.58 11.27
CA THR A 461 11.85 27.56 10.82
C THR A 461 11.93 27.82 9.31
N GLN A 462 13.06 27.47 8.67
CA GLN A 462 13.32 27.78 7.27
C GLN A 462 13.70 26.53 6.49
N HIS A 463 12.82 26.13 5.57
CA HIS A 463 13.13 25.11 4.57
C HIS A 463 14.13 25.66 3.53
N PRO A 464 15.06 24.83 3.05
CA PRO A 464 16.00 25.24 1.99
C PRO A 464 15.27 25.46 0.65
N THR A 465 15.53 26.59 -0.02
CA THR A 465 14.99 26.85 -1.38
C THR A 465 15.59 25.91 -2.42
N GLN A 466 16.86 25.54 -2.24
CA GLN A 466 17.54 24.45 -2.94
C GLN A 466 18.22 23.60 -1.88
N SER A 467 17.94 22.29 -1.91
CA SER A 467 18.46 21.36 -0.92
C SER A 467 19.33 20.30 -1.57
N TRP A 468 20.49 20.08 -0.96
CA TRP A 468 21.36 18.94 -1.25
C TRP A 468 20.97 17.69 -0.46
N LEU A 469 19.89 17.74 0.33
CA LEU A 469 19.27 16.61 1.01
C LEU A 469 17.81 16.46 0.61
N ARG A 470 17.40 15.24 0.29
CA ARG A 470 16.02 14.87 -0.04
C ARG A 470 15.56 13.67 0.79
N LEU A 471 14.25 13.50 0.91
CA LEU A 471 13.56 12.50 1.70
C LEU A 471 12.65 11.66 0.79
N SER A 472 12.52 10.38 1.12
CA SER A 472 11.50 9.48 0.57
C SER A 472 11.19 8.34 1.56
N SER A 473 10.04 7.68 1.39
CA SER A 473 9.73 6.40 2.01
C SER A 473 10.42 5.21 1.31
N SER A 474 10.83 5.36 0.05
CA SER A 474 11.55 4.33 -0.71
C SER A 474 12.97 4.19 -0.20
N SER A 475 13.48 2.96 -0.11
CA SER A 475 14.86 2.66 0.31
C SER A 475 15.88 2.79 -0.83
N ASN A 476 15.41 2.77 -2.07
CA ASN A 476 16.20 2.84 -3.29
C ASN A 476 15.93 4.16 -4.03
N TYR A 477 16.98 4.80 -4.54
CA TYR A 477 16.90 6.08 -5.24
C TYR A 477 16.09 6.00 -6.53
N THR A 478 16.27 4.98 -7.38
CA THR A 478 15.50 4.85 -8.63
C THR A 478 14.00 4.81 -8.33
N ASP A 479 13.61 4.03 -7.33
CA ASP A 479 12.21 3.93 -6.90
C ASP A 479 11.71 5.24 -6.29
N ALA A 480 12.54 5.94 -5.51
CA ALA A 480 12.22 7.25 -4.95
C ALA A 480 12.05 8.33 -6.05
N TYR A 481 12.94 8.33 -7.05
CA TYR A 481 12.95 9.28 -8.15
C TYR A 481 11.72 9.10 -9.05
N ASN A 482 11.37 7.85 -9.37
CA ASN A 482 10.23 7.51 -10.21
C ASN A 482 8.89 7.57 -9.49
N ASN A 483 8.87 7.79 -8.17
CA ASN A 483 7.64 7.85 -7.41
C ASN A 483 6.88 9.16 -7.65
N ALA A 484 6.01 9.16 -8.66
CA ALA A 484 5.19 10.32 -9.00
C ALA A 484 4.18 10.72 -7.89
N LYS A 485 3.83 9.79 -6.97
CA LYS A 485 2.87 10.05 -5.88
C LYS A 485 3.54 10.65 -4.65
N GLU A 486 4.81 10.32 -4.44
CA GLU A 486 5.66 10.86 -3.38
C GLU A 486 7.05 11.17 -3.97
N PRO A 487 7.18 12.28 -4.73
CA PRO A 487 8.46 12.68 -5.29
C PRO A 487 9.47 13.00 -4.19
N LEU A 488 10.77 12.85 -4.51
CA LEU A 488 11.86 13.29 -3.63
C LEU A 488 11.70 14.76 -3.22
N ASP A 489 11.55 15.01 -1.92
CA ASP A 489 11.33 16.35 -1.38
C ASP A 489 12.14 16.61 -0.10
N THR A 490 12.05 17.81 0.44
CA THR A 490 12.66 18.24 1.71
C THR A 490 11.72 18.04 2.90
N TYR A 491 10.53 17.52 2.65
CA TYR A 491 9.50 17.27 3.64
C TYR A 491 8.72 16.01 3.28
N ILE A 492 8.45 15.17 4.27
CA ILE A 492 7.61 13.97 4.12
C ILE A 492 6.73 13.80 5.34
N LYS A 493 5.54 13.27 5.11
CA LYS A 493 4.51 13.07 6.13
C LYS A 493 3.88 11.69 5.96
N ALA A 494 3.78 10.95 7.05
CA ALA A 494 3.09 9.67 7.09
C ALA A 494 2.09 9.65 8.24
N SER A 495 0.89 9.14 7.98
CA SER A 495 -0.10 8.89 9.01
C SER A 495 -0.05 7.42 9.43
N THR A 496 -0.13 7.15 10.73
CA THR A 496 -0.19 5.79 11.27
C THR A 496 -1.25 5.72 12.34
N ILE A 497 -2.09 4.70 12.29
CA ILE A 497 -3.20 4.58 13.25
C ILE A 497 -2.90 3.58 14.37
N LEU A 498 -2.05 2.59 14.10
CA LEU A 498 -1.45 1.69 15.08
C LEU A 498 0.05 1.98 15.25
N PRO A 499 0.65 1.64 16.41
CA PRO A 499 2.07 1.77 16.58
C PRO A 499 2.81 0.92 15.57
N THR A 500 3.56 1.58 14.70
CA THR A 500 4.22 0.95 13.56
C THR A 500 5.61 1.54 13.46
N GLN A 501 6.57 0.71 13.06
CA GLN A 501 7.88 1.22 12.70
C GLN A 501 7.82 1.78 11.27
N LEU A 502 8.08 3.08 11.13
CA LEU A 502 8.24 3.73 9.84
C LEU A 502 9.73 3.86 9.53
N LYS A 503 10.08 3.74 8.25
CA LYS A 503 11.43 3.99 7.74
C LYS A 503 11.35 5.05 6.66
N PHE A 504 12.15 6.09 6.81
CA PHE A 504 12.36 7.12 5.80
C PHE A 504 13.84 7.11 5.41
N TYR A 505 14.14 7.62 4.23
CA TYR A 505 15.48 7.58 3.66
C TYR A 505 15.87 8.99 3.21
N LEU A 506 17.01 9.45 3.73
CA LEU A 506 17.67 10.67 3.32
C LEU A 506 18.63 10.37 2.19
N TYR A 507 18.54 11.14 1.11
CA TYR A 507 19.42 11.06 -0.05
C TYR A 507 20.19 12.37 -0.17
N ASN A 508 21.52 12.28 -0.30
CA ASN A 508 22.35 13.47 -0.48
C ASN A 508 22.85 13.63 -1.91
N ASP A 509 23.01 14.89 -2.30
CA ASP A 509 23.81 15.27 -3.45
C ASP A 509 25.29 15.19 -3.11
N GLU A 510 26.11 15.12 -4.16
CA GLU A 510 27.56 15.14 -4.03
C GLU A 510 28.05 16.51 -3.50
N TYR A 511 29.19 16.48 -2.80
CA TYR A 511 29.87 17.68 -2.32
C TYR A 511 31.36 17.59 -2.65
N ILE A 512 31.77 18.25 -3.72
CA ILE A 512 33.17 18.22 -4.19
C ILE A 512 33.82 19.60 -4.04
N ASN A 513 33.11 20.65 -4.46
CA ASN A 513 33.55 22.04 -4.34
C ASN A 513 32.58 22.85 -3.48
N ASP A 514 32.97 24.06 -3.10
CA ASP A 514 32.17 25.01 -2.30
C ASP A 514 31.00 25.68 -3.07
N GLY A 515 30.76 25.31 -4.33
CA GLY A 515 29.78 25.95 -5.21
C GLY A 515 30.37 27.06 -6.09
N GLU A 516 31.58 27.56 -5.79
CA GLU A 516 32.32 28.54 -6.61
C GLU A 516 33.41 27.87 -7.46
N GLY A 517 33.55 26.55 -7.34
CA GLY A 517 34.54 25.74 -8.07
C GLY A 517 35.82 25.47 -7.28
N ASN A 518 35.94 26.00 -6.04
CA ASN A 518 37.11 25.74 -5.19
C ASN A 518 36.89 24.51 -4.31
N PHE A 519 37.97 23.79 -4.02
CA PHE A 519 37.92 22.65 -3.10
C PHE A 519 37.95 23.14 -1.64
N PRO A 520 36.95 22.80 -0.80
CA PRO A 520 36.90 23.24 0.59
C PRO A 520 38.12 22.75 1.38
N ASP A 521 38.77 23.66 2.11
CA ASP A 521 39.91 23.31 2.96
C ASP A 521 39.51 22.23 3.99
N PRO A 522 40.09 21.02 3.90
CA PRO A 522 39.79 19.93 4.83
C PRO A 522 40.32 20.20 6.24
N GLY A 523 41.21 21.19 6.42
CA GLY A 523 41.97 21.42 7.64
C GLY A 523 43.06 20.38 7.86
N ALA A 524 43.95 20.65 8.82
CA ALA A 524 45.13 19.79 9.09
C ALA A 524 44.80 18.32 9.40
N ASP A 525 43.64 18.05 10.02
CA ASP A 525 43.20 16.70 10.41
C ASP A 525 42.02 16.19 9.55
N ALA A 526 41.70 16.87 8.44
CA ALA A 526 40.63 16.49 7.52
C ALA A 526 39.19 16.47 8.07
N THR A 527 38.96 17.15 9.18
CA THR A 527 37.66 17.24 9.87
C THR A 527 36.86 18.49 9.53
N LYS A 528 37.45 19.47 8.81
CA LYS A 528 36.80 20.72 8.38
C LYS A 528 36.26 20.64 6.94
N GLY A 529 35.79 21.75 6.38
CA GLY A 529 35.23 21.78 5.01
C GLY A 529 33.93 21.01 4.90
N LYS A 530 32.97 21.33 5.78
CA LYS A 530 31.66 20.67 5.88
C LYS A 530 30.54 21.63 5.48
N ARG A 531 29.48 21.10 4.88
CA ARG A 531 28.17 21.76 4.80
C ARG A 531 27.18 21.04 5.73
N SER A 532 26.24 21.78 6.30
CA SER A 532 25.31 21.25 7.30
C SER A 532 23.88 21.66 7.02
N LEU A 533 22.95 20.74 7.30
CA LEU A 533 21.51 21.00 7.36
C LEU A 533 20.94 20.37 8.65
N TYR A 534 19.74 20.79 9.01
CA TYR A 534 19.01 20.29 10.16
C TYR A 534 17.84 19.41 9.72
N ILE A 535 17.63 18.31 10.45
CA ILE A 535 16.53 17.39 10.23
C ILE A 535 15.65 17.43 11.47
N LYS A 536 14.37 17.71 11.29
CA LYS A 536 13.38 17.65 12.37
C LYS A 536 12.44 16.49 12.11
N VAL A 537 12.40 15.55 13.05
CA VAL A 537 11.43 14.46 13.09
C VAL A 537 10.40 14.79 14.16
N THR A 538 9.15 15.01 13.75
CA THR A 538 8.02 15.28 14.65
C THR A 538 7.09 14.07 14.65
N THR A 539 6.73 13.64 15.85
CA THR A 539 5.78 12.55 16.09
C THR A 539 4.61 13.12 16.85
N THR A 540 3.39 12.88 16.36
CA THR A 540 2.16 13.33 16.98
C THR A 540 1.38 12.12 17.49
N THR A 541 1.05 12.13 18.78
CA THR A 541 0.20 11.12 19.43
C THR A 541 -1.08 11.75 19.98
N ASN A 542 -2.06 10.92 20.34
CA ASN A 542 -3.28 11.38 20.99
C ASN A 542 -3.06 11.36 22.50
N GLY A 543 -3.12 12.52 23.15
CA GLY A 543 -3.11 12.64 24.61
C GLY A 543 -4.45 12.25 25.25
N ASP A 544 -4.46 12.23 26.58
CA ASP A 544 -5.55 11.70 27.42
C ASP A 544 -6.94 12.33 27.13
N ALA A 545 -6.97 13.61 26.72
CA ALA A 545 -8.20 14.33 26.36
C ALA A 545 -8.51 14.35 24.84
N GLY A 546 -7.69 13.73 23.99
CA GLY A 546 -7.73 13.91 22.54
C GLY A 546 -6.95 15.12 22.02
N GLU A 547 -6.20 15.81 22.88
CA GLU A 547 -5.23 16.83 22.47
C GLU A 547 -4.02 16.17 21.80
N ALA A 548 -3.49 16.79 20.74
CA ALA A 548 -2.33 16.29 20.02
C ALA A 548 -1.06 16.53 20.86
N LEU A 549 -0.41 15.45 21.33
CA LEU A 549 0.89 15.52 21.98
C LEU A 549 1.98 15.40 20.91
N GLN A 550 2.83 16.41 20.79
CA GLN A 550 3.91 16.43 19.81
C GLN A 550 5.27 16.28 20.50
N THR A 551 6.09 15.38 19.97
CA THR A 551 7.51 15.29 20.30
C THR A 551 8.33 15.52 19.04
N SER A 552 9.27 16.45 19.09
CA SER A 552 10.18 16.76 17.96
C SER A 552 11.63 16.47 18.33
N HIS A 553 12.34 15.77 17.47
CA HIS A 553 13.78 15.52 17.56
C HIS A 553 14.48 16.30 16.44
N ILE A 554 15.46 17.13 16.81
CA ILE A 554 16.22 17.96 15.88
C ILE A 554 17.66 17.44 15.83
N PHE A 555 18.09 17.10 14.64
CA PHE A 555 19.42 16.60 14.33
C PHE A 555 20.13 17.56 13.40
N ARG A 556 21.46 17.65 13.48
CA ARG A 556 22.29 18.26 12.45
C ARG A 556 23.01 17.15 11.69
N LEU A 557 22.91 17.19 10.37
CA LEU A 557 23.65 16.31 9.47
C LEU A 557 24.70 17.13 8.74
N ASP A 558 25.96 16.69 8.85
CA ASP A 558 27.09 17.31 8.17
C ASP A 558 27.50 16.44 6.99
N GLN A 559 27.84 17.06 5.86
CA GLN A 559 28.48 16.42 4.73
C GLN A 559 29.89 16.96 4.52
N ARG A 560 30.86 16.07 4.35
CA ARG A 560 32.26 16.42 4.07
C ARG A 560 32.49 16.54 2.56
N ALA A 561 33.25 17.55 2.14
CA ALA A 561 33.63 17.67 0.73
C ALA A 561 34.64 16.60 0.31
N ALA A 562 34.83 16.36 -0.99
CA ALA A 562 35.94 15.53 -1.46
C ALA A 562 37.29 16.20 -1.16
N ILE A 563 38.38 15.45 -1.22
CA ILE A 563 39.74 16.01 -1.11
C ILE A 563 40.44 15.88 -2.44
N TYR A 564 41.05 16.96 -2.89
CA TYR A 564 41.86 17.01 -4.09
C TYR A 564 43.25 16.40 -3.85
N LEU A 565 43.67 15.50 -4.74
CA LEU A 565 44.94 14.76 -4.66
C LEU A 565 46.01 15.27 -5.63
N GLY A 566 45.67 16.22 -6.50
CA GLY A 566 46.53 16.65 -7.60
C GLY A 566 46.17 15.98 -8.94
N ARG A 567 47.06 16.14 -9.92
CA ARG A 567 46.94 15.55 -11.27
C ARG A 567 47.28 14.06 -11.26
N LEU A 568 46.29 13.27 -10.86
CA LEU A 568 46.35 11.80 -10.81
C LEU A 568 45.11 11.15 -11.45
N GLY A 569 44.29 11.94 -12.15
CA GLY A 569 43.01 11.50 -12.72
C GLY A 569 43.10 11.25 -14.21
N GLY A 570 42.22 10.38 -14.71
CA GLY A 570 42.11 10.01 -16.11
C GLY A 570 43.35 9.30 -16.66
N GLU A 571 43.55 9.39 -17.97
CA GLU A 571 44.65 8.72 -18.67
C GLU A 571 45.93 9.55 -18.63
N ARG A 572 47.07 8.88 -18.80
CA ARG A 572 48.35 9.56 -18.99
C ARG A 572 48.46 10.07 -20.42
N ASN A 573 48.87 11.32 -20.55
CA ASN A 573 49.31 11.90 -21.81
C ASN A 573 50.64 11.27 -22.25
N GLY A 574 51.04 11.52 -23.50
CA GLY A 574 52.31 11.02 -24.06
C GLY A 574 53.58 11.48 -23.31
N ASP A 575 53.48 12.46 -22.43
CA ASP A 575 54.55 12.94 -21.54
C ASP A 575 54.57 12.24 -20.16
N GLY A 576 53.65 11.30 -19.93
CA GLY A 576 53.52 10.55 -18.68
C GLY A 576 52.72 11.25 -17.58
N SER A 577 52.21 12.48 -17.81
CA SER A 577 51.36 13.23 -16.89
C SER A 577 49.88 12.84 -17.02
N TYR A 578 49.13 12.91 -15.93
CA TYR A 578 47.69 12.69 -15.95
C TYR A 578 46.94 13.87 -16.60
N ASN A 579 45.91 13.56 -17.39
CA ASN A 579 45.10 14.55 -18.08
C ASN A 579 44.06 15.24 -17.17
N MET A 580 43.68 14.64 -16.04
CA MET A 580 42.69 15.17 -15.11
C MET A 580 43.23 15.29 -13.68
N GLY A 581 42.54 16.08 -12.87
CA GLY A 581 42.68 16.07 -11.43
C GLY A 581 41.96 14.88 -10.81
N LEU A 582 42.35 14.49 -9.59
CA LEU A 582 41.71 13.40 -8.86
C LEU A 582 41.21 13.90 -7.50
N VAL A 583 39.98 13.57 -7.15
CA VAL A 583 39.46 13.74 -5.79
C VAL A 583 39.11 12.39 -5.18
N TYR A 584 39.02 12.32 -3.85
CA TYR A 584 38.64 11.10 -3.14
C TYR A 584 37.70 11.31 -1.95
N THR A 585 37.06 10.23 -1.53
CA THR A 585 36.12 10.16 -0.39
C THR A 585 36.83 10.18 0.97
N ARG A 586 36.31 10.96 1.92
CA ARG A 586 36.95 11.14 3.24
C ARG A 586 36.62 10.06 4.24
N MET A 587 35.53 9.33 4.03
CA MET A 587 35.08 8.26 4.89
C MET A 587 35.04 6.93 4.13
N SER A 588 35.38 5.86 4.83
CA SER A 588 34.95 4.54 4.41
C SER A 588 33.49 4.41 4.84
N SER A 589 32.57 4.13 3.92
CA SER A 589 31.12 4.10 4.25
C SER A 589 30.79 2.97 5.22
N ARG A 590 31.64 1.94 5.28
CA ARG A 590 31.40 0.73 6.08
C ARG A 590 32.48 0.53 7.12
N THR A 591 32.64 1.53 7.98
CA THR A 591 33.32 1.26 9.24
C THR A 591 32.53 0.19 10.02
N THR A 592 33.13 -0.45 11.01
CA THR A 592 32.45 -1.44 11.87
C THR A 592 31.25 -0.88 12.66
N SER A 593 30.88 0.39 12.46
CA SER A 593 29.72 1.04 13.07
C SER A 593 28.42 0.63 12.39
N ARG A 594 27.44 0.24 13.22
CA ARG A 594 26.06 0.02 12.80
C ARG A 594 25.39 1.37 12.49
N LEU A 595 24.71 1.49 11.34
CA LEU A 595 23.88 2.66 11.02
C LEU A 595 22.52 2.62 11.72
N LEU A 596 22.05 1.42 12.07
CA LEU A 596 20.86 1.16 12.88
C LEU A 596 21.19 0.06 13.90
N ALA A 597 20.58 0.09 15.08
CA ALA A 597 20.88 -0.74 16.23
C ALA A 597 20.71 -2.25 15.94
N ASP A 598 19.72 -2.60 15.13
CA ASP A 598 19.36 -3.96 14.73
C ASP A 598 20.03 -4.43 13.43
N VAL A 599 20.72 -3.53 12.72
CA VAL A 599 21.36 -3.84 11.44
C VAL A 599 22.86 -4.08 11.61
N ASN A 600 23.31 -5.29 11.28
CA ASN A 600 24.74 -5.61 11.24
C ASN A 600 25.34 -5.23 9.87
N PRO A 601 26.49 -4.51 9.84
CA PRO A 601 27.16 -4.19 8.60
C PRO A 601 27.72 -5.47 7.94
N GLY A 602 27.50 -5.62 6.64
CA GLY A 602 28.09 -6.66 5.83
C GLY A 602 29.58 -6.46 5.58
N THR A 603 30.25 -7.53 5.17
CA THR A 603 31.70 -7.53 4.93
C THR A 603 32.02 -6.93 3.55
N ILE A 604 33.14 -6.20 3.45
CA ILE A 604 33.73 -5.79 2.17
C ILE A 604 34.85 -6.76 1.79
N ARG A 605 34.75 -7.35 0.60
CA ARG A 605 35.83 -8.10 -0.05
C ARG A 605 36.62 -7.21 -1.01
N THR A 606 37.87 -7.55 -1.26
CA THR A 606 38.70 -6.78 -2.19
C THR A 606 38.38 -7.11 -3.66
N GLY A 607 38.05 -8.37 -3.99
CA GLY A 607 37.66 -8.78 -5.35
C GLY A 607 37.09 -10.21 -5.36
N TYR A 608 36.88 -10.78 -6.55
CA TYR A 608 36.28 -12.11 -6.70
C TYR A 608 37.21 -13.22 -6.20
N ALA A 609 36.71 -14.16 -5.40
CA ALA A 609 37.53 -15.29 -4.95
C ALA A 609 37.91 -16.22 -6.12
N ARG A 610 39.21 -16.56 -6.25
CA ARG A 610 39.75 -17.54 -7.22
C ARG A 610 39.60 -17.22 -8.72
N ILE A 611 39.11 -16.04 -9.09
CA ILE A 611 39.04 -15.55 -10.48
C ILE A 611 40.21 -14.62 -10.78
N LYS A 612 40.90 -14.79 -11.91
CA LYS A 612 41.99 -13.89 -12.33
C LYS A 612 41.45 -12.83 -13.28
N THR A 613 41.00 -11.70 -12.75
CA THR A 613 40.29 -10.71 -13.55
C THR A 613 41.21 -10.00 -14.54
N ALA A 614 42.52 -9.93 -14.24
CA ALA A 614 43.51 -9.35 -15.14
C ALA A 614 43.66 -10.16 -16.45
N GLU A 615 43.56 -11.48 -16.39
CA GLU A 615 43.62 -12.37 -17.57
C GLU A 615 42.30 -12.40 -18.36
N LEU A 616 41.22 -11.85 -17.77
CA LEU A 616 39.86 -11.91 -18.31
C LEU A 616 39.38 -10.56 -18.85
N LEU A 617 40.30 -9.65 -19.17
CA LEU A 617 40.01 -8.35 -19.77
C LEU A 617 39.14 -7.42 -18.91
N TYR A 618 39.07 -7.65 -17.59
CA TYR A 618 38.43 -6.69 -16.69
C TYR A 618 39.19 -5.35 -16.63
N GLY A 619 40.43 -5.28 -17.12
CA GLY A 619 41.27 -4.08 -17.05
C GLY A 619 41.97 -3.92 -15.70
N THR A 620 42.02 -4.97 -14.88
CA THR A 620 42.69 -4.95 -13.56
C THR A 620 44.20 -5.10 -13.66
N ASP A 621 44.78 -5.13 -14.86
CA ASP A 621 46.20 -4.98 -15.14
C ASP A 621 46.61 -3.51 -15.34
N ASN A 622 45.64 -2.60 -15.52
CA ASN A 622 45.88 -1.16 -15.62
C ASN A 622 46.24 -0.58 -14.25
N MET A 623 47.41 0.04 -14.16
CA MET A 623 47.92 0.69 -12.95
C MET A 623 47.54 2.17 -12.85
N ASP A 624 47.10 2.78 -13.94
CA ASP A 624 46.93 4.23 -14.06
C ASP A 624 45.48 4.69 -13.93
N ASN A 625 44.51 3.89 -14.38
CA ASN A 625 43.10 4.27 -14.34
C ASN A 625 42.20 3.10 -13.90
N GLY A 626 41.54 3.27 -12.75
CA GLY A 626 40.66 2.24 -12.17
C GLY A 626 39.21 2.29 -12.65
N LYS A 627 38.80 3.29 -13.44
CA LYS A 627 37.39 3.55 -13.78
C LYS A 627 36.75 2.38 -14.53
N THR A 628 37.33 1.99 -15.67
CA THR A 628 36.84 0.86 -16.48
C THR A 628 36.82 -0.45 -15.70
N ALA A 629 37.90 -0.73 -14.96
CA ALA A 629 38.00 -1.93 -14.15
C ALA A 629 36.93 -2.00 -13.06
N THR A 630 36.63 -0.87 -12.43
CA THR A 630 35.57 -0.78 -11.42
C THR A 630 34.23 -1.17 -12.01
N ARG A 631 33.87 -0.63 -13.18
CA ARG A 631 32.60 -0.95 -13.85
C ARG A 631 32.51 -2.43 -14.19
N HIS A 632 33.54 -2.98 -14.84
CA HIS A 632 33.56 -4.39 -15.22
C HIS A 632 33.43 -5.33 -14.01
N LEU A 633 34.16 -5.03 -12.92
CA LEU A 633 34.07 -5.77 -11.68
C LEU A 633 32.71 -5.61 -10.99
N ALA A 634 32.14 -4.39 -10.95
CA ALA A 634 30.85 -4.15 -10.30
C ALA A 634 29.69 -4.84 -11.02
N GLU A 635 29.74 -4.90 -12.35
CA GLU A 635 28.68 -5.43 -13.21
C GLU A 635 28.85 -6.92 -13.54
N ASN A 636 30.00 -7.52 -13.19
CA ASN A 636 30.39 -8.86 -13.64
C ASN A 636 30.19 -9.00 -15.17
N THR A 637 30.81 -8.10 -15.94
CA THR A 637 30.58 -7.99 -17.39
C THR A 637 30.82 -9.31 -18.13
N TYR A 638 31.79 -10.10 -17.67
CA TYR A 638 32.16 -11.39 -18.27
C TYR A 638 31.50 -12.61 -17.60
N ASN A 639 30.43 -12.40 -16.83
CA ASN A 639 29.58 -13.44 -16.22
C ASN A 639 30.38 -14.57 -15.55
N GLN A 640 31.42 -14.20 -14.79
CA GLN A 640 32.23 -15.18 -14.09
C GLN A 640 31.43 -15.78 -12.94
N ASN A 641 31.53 -17.09 -12.79
CA ASN A 641 30.97 -17.80 -11.65
C ASN A 641 32.06 -17.91 -10.58
N TRP A 642 31.96 -17.10 -9.53
CA TRP A 642 32.79 -17.24 -8.32
C TRP A 642 31.96 -17.72 -7.15
N VAL A 643 32.63 -18.26 -6.14
CA VAL A 643 32.01 -18.69 -4.90
C VAL A 643 32.67 -17.93 -3.76
N ASP A 644 31.89 -17.07 -3.08
CA ASP A 644 32.26 -16.42 -1.82
C ASP A 644 31.16 -16.67 -0.78
N ALA A 645 31.55 -16.93 0.46
CA ALA A 645 30.61 -17.28 1.53
C ALA A 645 29.80 -16.09 2.07
N TYR A 646 30.16 -14.86 1.70
CA TYR A 646 29.59 -13.63 2.26
C TYR A 646 29.01 -12.72 1.19
N VAL A 647 29.62 -12.66 0.00
CA VAL A 647 29.20 -11.76 -1.09
C VAL A 647 28.51 -12.55 -2.20
N PRO A 648 27.20 -12.33 -2.45
CA PRO A 648 26.49 -13.00 -3.54
C PRO A 648 27.01 -12.55 -4.91
N ILE A 649 26.68 -13.30 -5.96
CA ILE A 649 26.94 -12.92 -7.36
C ILE A 649 25.94 -11.81 -7.77
N PRO A 650 26.35 -10.79 -8.57
CA PRO A 650 25.48 -9.75 -9.06
C PRO A 650 24.30 -10.34 -9.82
N GLN A 651 23.11 -10.03 -9.35
CA GLN A 651 21.87 -10.36 -10.00
C GLN A 651 21.64 -9.41 -11.15
N LYS A 652 21.13 -9.94 -12.25
CA LYS A 652 20.83 -9.19 -13.46
C LYS A 652 19.35 -9.25 -13.77
N ASP A 653 18.82 -8.16 -14.30
CA ASP A 653 17.47 -8.10 -14.84
C ASP A 653 17.35 -8.92 -16.15
N ALA A 654 16.15 -8.93 -16.73
CA ALA A 654 15.90 -9.64 -17.99
C ALA A 654 16.71 -9.08 -19.19
N SER A 655 17.20 -7.85 -19.08
CA SER A 655 18.02 -7.16 -20.09
C SER A 655 19.52 -7.39 -19.87
N GLY A 656 19.91 -8.02 -18.76
CA GLY A 656 21.31 -8.28 -18.41
C GLY A 656 21.98 -7.17 -17.59
N HIS A 657 21.25 -6.15 -17.14
CA HIS A 657 21.77 -5.09 -16.29
C HIS A 657 21.77 -5.51 -14.82
N VAL A 658 22.76 -5.06 -14.05
CA VAL A 658 22.83 -5.38 -12.62
C VAL A 658 21.81 -4.62 -11.80
N LEU A 659 21.20 -5.28 -10.81
CA LEU A 659 20.23 -4.67 -9.91
C LEU A 659 20.92 -3.69 -8.94
N LEU A 660 20.58 -2.40 -9.01
CA LEU A 660 21.25 -1.33 -8.26
C LEU A 660 21.10 -1.42 -6.73
N TYR A 661 20.06 -2.10 -6.24
CA TYR A 661 19.77 -2.20 -4.81
C TYR A 661 20.43 -3.41 -4.12
N GLN A 662 20.96 -4.37 -4.88
CA GLN A 662 21.41 -5.67 -4.32
C GLN A 662 22.49 -5.52 -3.24
N TYR A 663 23.41 -4.56 -3.42
CA TYR A 663 24.58 -4.38 -2.56
C TYR A 663 24.53 -3.12 -1.70
N GLN A 664 23.41 -2.41 -1.69
CA GLN A 664 23.23 -1.23 -0.84
C GLN A 664 23.45 -1.62 0.63
N TYR A 665 24.02 -0.69 1.41
CA TYR A 665 24.24 -0.92 2.83
C TYR A 665 22.93 -1.39 3.49
N PRO A 666 22.94 -2.49 4.27
CA PRO A 666 24.10 -3.14 4.90
C PRO A 666 24.70 -4.35 4.15
N ALA A 667 24.26 -4.71 2.94
CA ALA A 667 24.57 -6.00 2.31
C ALA A 667 26.08 -6.21 2.02
N SER A 668 26.66 -7.37 2.34
CA SER A 668 28.07 -7.67 2.02
C SER A 668 28.38 -7.47 0.53
N THR A 669 29.52 -6.86 0.22
CA THR A 669 29.88 -6.44 -1.14
C THR A 669 31.38 -6.55 -1.40
N PHE A 670 31.84 -6.20 -2.60
CA PHE A 670 33.26 -6.04 -2.91
C PHE A 670 33.60 -4.58 -3.19
N SER A 671 34.88 -4.23 -3.07
CA SER A 671 35.37 -2.84 -3.05
C SER A 671 34.98 -2.07 -4.31
N ALA A 672 35.09 -2.69 -5.49
CA ALA A 672 34.67 -2.08 -6.75
C ALA A 672 33.16 -1.78 -6.78
N ARG A 673 32.32 -2.72 -6.31
CA ARG A 673 30.87 -2.51 -6.24
C ARG A 673 30.49 -1.44 -5.23
N ALA A 674 31.16 -1.40 -4.08
CA ALA A 674 30.94 -0.36 -3.08
C ALA A 674 31.20 1.06 -3.64
N CYS A 675 32.17 1.23 -4.54
CA CYS A 675 32.40 2.49 -5.24
C CYS A 675 31.43 2.73 -6.40
N TYR A 676 31.03 1.67 -7.12
CA TYR A 676 29.99 1.78 -8.14
C TYR A 676 28.66 2.28 -7.56
N ASP A 677 28.27 1.80 -6.38
CA ASP A 677 27.03 2.19 -5.68
C ASP A 677 27.06 3.62 -5.10
N ARG A 678 28.20 4.32 -5.19
CA ARG A 678 28.29 5.76 -4.91
C ARG A 678 27.82 6.63 -6.08
N ASN A 679 27.42 5.99 -7.18
CA ASN A 679 26.77 6.63 -8.31
C ASN A 679 25.27 6.37 -8.21
N ARG A 680 24.47 7.33 -8.69
CA ARG A 680 23.01 7.25 -8.66
C ARG A 680 22.49 7.31 -10.08
N ASP A 681 21.37 6.62 -10.28
CA ASP A 681 20.55 6.68 -11.49
C ASP A 681 19.81 8.02 -11.50
N GLU A 682 20.43 9.04 -12.09
CA GLU A 682 19.96 10.43 -12.10
C GLU A 682 18.74 10.62 -13.00
N ASN A 683 18.49 9.70 -13.93
CA ASN A 683 17.41 9.78 -14.90
C ASN A 683 16.25 8.78 -14.64
N GLY A 684 16.41 7.84 -13.70
CA GLY A 684 15.38 6.91 -13.26
C GLY A 684 15.20 5.68 -14.16
N ASN A 685 16.13 5.38 -15.07
CA ASN A 685 16.00 4.28 -16.03
C ASN A 685 16.40 2.90 -15.46
N GLY A 686 16.86 2.85 -14.20
CA GLY A 686 17.27 1.62 -13.52
C GLY A 686 18.70 1.16 -13.82
N ILE A 687 19.49 1.96 -14.53
CA ILE A 687 20.92 1.69 -14.81
C ILE A 687 21.78 2.88 -14.37
N ILE A 688 23.09 2.66 -14.25
CA ILE A 688 24.06 3.76 -14.11
C ILE A 688 24.68 3.99 -15.47
N ASP A 689 24.29 5.08 -16.13
CA ASP A 689 24.82 5.45 -17.44
C ASP A 689 26.29 5.90 -17.36
N GLU A 690 26.95 6.06 -18.51
CA GLU A 690 28.34 6.49 -18.56
C GLU A 690 28.54 7.88 -17.95
N GLU A 691 27.59 8.81 -18.15
CA GLU A 691 27.62 10.14 -17.54
C GLU A 691 27.36 10.11 -16.03
N GLU A 692 26.63 9.11 -15.54
CA GLU A 692 26.29 8.93 -14.12
C GLU A 692 27.41 8.23 -13.35
N PHE A 693 28.24 7.43 -14.05
CA PHE A 693 29.39 6.73 -13.47
C PHE A 693 30.59 7.68 -13.24
N LYS A 694 30.58 8.31 -12.07
CA LYS A 694 31.50 9.38 -11.63
C LYS A 694 32.51 8.87 -10.59
N TRP A 695 32.09 8.07 -9.62
CA TRP A 695 32.92 7.50 -8.56
C TRP A 695 33.35 6.07 -8.88
N TYR A 696 34.63 5.77 -8.66
CA TYR A 696 35.21 4.48 -8.95
C TYR A 696 36.31 4.08 -7.96
N LEU A 697 36.68 2.81 -7.93
CA LEU A 697 37.77 2.31 -7.10
C LEU A 697 39.12 2.62 -7.80
N PRO A 698 40.10 3.23 -7.13
CA PRO A 698 41.34 3.69 -7.78
C PRO A 698 42.17 2.53 -8.34
N ALA A 699 42.95 2.79 -9.39
CA ALA A 699 44.07 1.92 -9.75
C ALA A 699 45.27 2.13 -8.82
N SER A 700 46.29 1.27 -8.89
CA SER A 700 47.43 1.28 -7.96
C SER A 700 48.20 2.61 -7.94
N ASN A 701 48.45 3.27 -9.09
CA ASN A 701 49.15 4.56 -9.10
C ASN A 701 48.28 5.70 -8.52
N GLN A 702 46.97 5.66 -8.73
CA GLN A 702 46.03 6.62 -8.13
C GLN A 702 45.95 6.43 -6.61
N LEU A 703 45.97 5.16 -6.15
CA LEU A 703 46.02 4.80 -4.73
C LEU A 703 47.36 5.20 -4.07
N LEU A 704 48.47 5.10 -4.80
CA LEU A 704 49.76 5.62 -4.32
C LEU A 704 49.75 7.14 -4.17
N GLY A 705 49.09 7.84 -5.09
CA GLY A 705 48.86 9.28 -4.98
C GLY A 705 48.05 9.68 -3.74
N LEU A 706 47.02 8.91 -3.40
CA LEU A 706 46.29 9.05 -2.13
C LEU A 706 47.23 8.95 -0.91
N CYS A 707 48.20 8.04 -0.95
CA CYS A 707 49.18 7.83 0.11
C CYS A 707 50.23 8.95 0.17
N ALA A 708 50.67 9.47 -0.98
CA ALA A 708 51.63 10.58 -1.05
C ALA A 708 51.01 11.90 -0.56
N ALA A 709 49.72 12.12 -0.83
CA ALA A 709 48.97 13.27 -0.34
C ALA A 709 48.55 13.17 1.14
N ALA A 710 48.85 12.06 1.83
CA ALA A 710 48.18 11.67 3.07
C ALA A 710 48.23 12.75 4.18
N LEU A 711 47.11 13.45 4.33
CA LEU A 711 46.77 14.18 5.56
C LEU A 711 46.64 13.16 6.72
N PRO A 712 47.06 13.51 7.95
CA PRO A 712 46.90 12.67 9.13
C PRO A 712 45.45 12.14 9.27
N GLY A 713 45.31 10.82 9.45
CA GLY A 713 44.00 10.18 9.69
C GLY A 713 43.22 9.72 8.46
N LEU A 714 43.66 10.04 7.23
CA LEU A 714 42.94 9.68 6.00
C LEU A 714 43.47 8.45 5.25
N GLY A 715 44.45 7.73 5.81
CA GLY A 715 45.11 6.63 5.13
C GLY A 715 44.23 5.38 4.95
N GLY A 716 44.40 4.72 3.81
CA GLY A 716 43.86 3.38 3.52
C GLY A 716 43.02 3.33 2.24
N GLY A 717 42.85 2.13 1.67
CA GLY A 717 42.08 1.93 0.43
C GLY A 717 42.48 0.67 -0.33
N THR A 718 41.59 0.20 -1.21
CA THR A 718 41.83 -0.95 -2.10
C THR A 718 42.00 -0.45 -3.52
N SER A 719 42.90 -1.06 -4.30
CA SER A 719 43.00 -0.81 -5.74
C SER A 719 42.20 -1.82 -6.57
N THR A 720 41.79 -1.45 -7.78
CA THR A 720 41.35 -2.41 -8.79
C THR A 720 42.48 -3.26 -9.36
N THR A 721 43.73 -2.79 -9.28
CA THR A 721 44.89 -3.46 -9.89
C THR A 721 45.24 -4.78 -9.18
N GLU A 722 45.33 -5.87 -9.95
CA GLU A 722 45.82 -7.18 -9.52
C GLU A 722 47.33 -7.31 -9.77
N PHE A 723 48.05 -7.88 -8.80
CA PHE A 723 49.47 -8.18 -8.88
C PHE A 723 49.75 -9.67 -8.63
N ILE A 724 50.74 -10.22 -9.34
CA ILE A 724 51.11 -11.63 -9.29
C ILE A 724 52.24 -11.82 -8.28
N THR A 725 51.98 -12.56 -7.19
CA THR A 725 53.05 -13.02 -6.30
C THR A 725 53.70 -14.30 -6.85
N PRO A 726 55.04 -14.45 -6.77
CA PRO A 726 55.76 -15.62 -7.33
C PRO A 726 55.36 -16.99 -6.75
N SER A 727 54.57 -17.04 -5.67
CA SER A 727 54.27 -18.26 -4.91
C SER A 727 52.78 -18.63 -4.88
N TYR A 728 52.04 -18.29 -5.94
CA TYR A 728 50.66 -18.73 -6.26
C TYR A 728 49.49 -18.01 -5.58
N ASN A 729 49.45 -16.68 -5.54
CA ASN A 729 48.16 -15.96 -5.41
C ASN A 729 48.19 -14.57 -6.08
N TYR A 730 47.10 -14.24 -6.80
CA TYR A 730 46.83 -12.89 -7.32
C TYR A 730 46.23 -12.07 -6.19
N CYS A 731 46.93 -11.01 -5.82
CA CYS A 731 46.54 -10.12 -4.75
C CYS A 731 46.23 -8.74 -5.33
N TYR A 732 45.38 -7.99 -4.64
CA TYR A 732 45.15 -6.58 -4.97
C TYR A 732 46.00 -5.73 -4.04
N PHE A 733 46.31 -4.50 -4.44
CA PHE A 733 46.94 -3.56 -3.52
C PHE A 733 45.94 -3.06 -2.50
N LEU A 734 46.33 -3.14 -1.23
CA LEU A 734 45.65 -2.52 -0.13
C LEU A 734 46.63 -1.57 0.56
N THR A 735 46.16 -0.39 0.91
CA THR A 735 46.88 0.50 1.81
C THR A 735 46.19 0.49 3.18
N ALA A 736 46.98 0.50 4.26
CA ALA A 736 46.48 0.70 5.61
C ALA A 736 46.57 2.17 6.02
N SER A 737 45.85 2.55 7.07
CA SER A 737 46.01 3.85 7.75
C SER A 737 47.47 4.01 8.20
N GLY A 738 48.23 4.89 7.53
CA GLY A 738 49.67 5.08 7.73
C GLY A 738 50.57 4.76 6.53
N GLY A 739 50.01 4.57 5.33
CA GLY A 739 50.79 4.48 4.08
C GLY A 739 51.51 3.16 3.83
N LYS A 740 51.22 2.12 4.64
CA LYS A 740 51.75 0.77 4.41
C LYS A 740 50.97 0.09 3.28
N LEU A 741 51.65 -0.37 2.25
CA LEU A 741 51.07 -1.24 1.22
C LEU A 741 51.16 -2.70 1.66
N THR A 742 50.06 -3.42 1.52
CA THR A 742 49.98 -4.87 1.69
C THR A 742 49.25 -5.49 0.51
N THR A 743 49.44 -6.79 0.34
CA THR A 743 48.79 -7.59 -0.69
C THR A 743 47.97 -8.67 0.00
N PRO A 744 46.81 -8.33 0.58
CA PRO A 744 46.01 -9.31 1.30
C PRO A 744 45.43 -10.36 0.34
N GLU A 745 45.32 -11.59 0.82
CA GLU A 745 44.38 -12.54 0.22
C GLU A 745 42.97 -11.93 0.32
N ARG A 746 42.11 -12.24 -0.65
CA ARG A 746 40.86 -11.52 -1.02
C ARG A 746 39.74 -11.50 0.05
N THR A 747 40.08 -11.68 1.32
CA THR A 747 39.21 -11.82 2.50
C THR A 747 38.95 -10.51 3.26
N SER A 748 39.66 -9.42 2.95
CA SER A 748 39.41 -8.08 3.52
C SER A 748 39.50 -7.02 2.42
N GLY A 749 38.73 -5.93 2.51
CA GLY A 749 38.73 -4.83 1.54
C GLY A 749 38.20 -3.51 2.10
N SER A 750 38.24 -2.45 1.29
CA SER A 750 37.91 -1.07 1.66
C SER A 750 37.30 -0.32 0.46
N ASP A 751 36.33 0.56 0.72
CA ASP A 751 35.53 1.28 -0.28
C ASP A 751 36.00 2.73 -0.47
N ARG A 752 37.31 2.95 -0.54
CA ARG A 752 37.87 4.30 -0.76
C ARG A 752 37.82 4.63 -2.23
N CYS A 753 36.90 5.51 -2.59
CA CYS A 753 36.57 5.80 -3.97
C CYS A 753 37.19 7.12 -4.41
N VAL A 754 37.50 7.19 -5.69
CA VAL A 754 38.05 8.37 -6.34
C VAL A 754 37.15 8.81 -7.48
N ARG A 755 37.33 10.05 -7.92
CA ARG A 755 36.62 10.64 -9.05
C ARG A 755 37.54 11.58 -9.80
N ASP A 756 37.47 11.53 -11.13
CA ASP A 756 38.16 12.49 -11.99
C ASP A 756 37.45 13.85 -11.95
N VAL A 757 38.24 14.92 -11.87
CA VAL A 757 37.76 16.30 -11.89
C VAL A 757 38.61 17.13 -12.85
N PRO A 758 38.06 18.20 -13.45
CA PRO A 758 38.87 19.16 -14.18
C PRO A 758 40.03 19.68 -13.30
N PRO A 759 41.26 19.81 -13.84
CA PRO A 759 42.34 20.43 -13.10
C PRO A 759 41.94 21.86 -12.70
N PRO A 760 42.12 22.26 -11.43
CA PRO A 760 41.82 23.61 -11.00
C PRO A 760 42.73 24.62 -11.72
N SER A 761 42.22 25.84 -11.95
CA SER A 761 42.95 26.92 -12.63
C SER A 761 44.15 27.44 -11.83
N ASP A 762 44.04 27.41 -10.51
CA ASP A 762 45.11 27.66 -9.55
C ASP A 762 45.22 26.45 -8.62
N THR A 763 46.42 25.94 -8.38
CA THR A 763 46.65 24.80 -7.47
C THR A 763 46.29 25.20 -6.04
N PRO A 764 45.25 24.62 -5.43
CA PRO A 764 45.04 24.77 -4.00
C PRO A 764 45.94 23.73 -3.34
N TYR A 765 47.11 24.19 -2.88
CA TYR A 765 48.17 23.44 -2.18
C TYR A 765 49.16 22.67 -3.06
#